data_AF-A0A532V7Y5-F1
#
_entry.id   AF-A0A532V7Y5-F1
#
_cell.length_a   1.000
_cell.length_b   1.000
_cell.length_c   1.000
_cell.angle_alpha   90.00
_cell.angle_beta   90.00
_cell.angle_gamma   90.00
#
_symmetry.space_group_name_H-M   'P 1'
#
loop_
_entity.id
_entity.type
_entity.pdbx_description
1 polymer ?
#
loop_
_entity_poly.entity_id
_entity_poly.type
_entity_poly.pdbx_seq_one_letter_code
_entity_poly.pdbx_strand_id
1 'polypeptide(L)'
;MFLILSLLCAVPSIQDTIFPQEYLVCGPFLRGVREAGWRNLPEPEDGSRYIPKKGDTHFSVMATGGWVVWEKVELDSSGWLTTNYPNVKWDTLQDFYGISALFNSGYAYAEVEVPERSCALAVAMRCGFLVNSQSYAGDIYGKGYVQVPVMLDSGLNHIWLRLGGAGDDKVKFMLIPVDDDVRLITKDAALPDLVYADSTGPFLAALPLSNSTEDWLEDVKLVVGGDGFVSDTFDLPPVAPMSFYKAPFKFSLGALLPDSIPGDTLILPVSVVWENGRTEATLKLRCREPDQSRKETFISAIDNSVQYYGIMPPRNYDPARKYPLIFSLHGAGVEAIGLVNAYTQKDWAFVVSPTNRRPFGFDWQDWGRLDALEVLEQVKERYPIDEDRIHLTGHSMGGHGVWHVGLTHPDLFASASPGAGWTNHQLYVPWTWQKSILYAEPWQLAVRDHVLRTDNQLARLENASNLPIYILQGGADDNVPAFQARLYAKRLNRLGFDYHYEEVPEKPHWWSDDGIACVNWPRMMEFMQKQVRDPYPEHVYYRSADLTQNNGAYWLHIHAIKDRRQDAVIEGWVEDDGYRIRTVNVSRFALRLREEKAGTKIALIIDDDTLSTIAKTDSIVFEKAIQKTRHLLLSTRKGAQFGTTTERVWQVAETDTYLLPHPPIKGAYYEPFILVYGTQADDETTTKLLHKAAGEAQRWWVVANGTVRIVPDTAVTEEIISSYNLILFGNAEQNAVTARIEKDLPIRIEEDRFVVSQEILPPEAIAAVFVYPNPLNDAKKVLIFEGIGSDGLKLSGYFSSLYSGAGIPDYIIFSDAVHDKGWGGVIKAGFFDAEWIP
;
A
#
# COMPACT_ATOMS: atom_id res chain seq x y z
N MET A 1 35.00 38.80 3.25
CA MET A 1 36.07 38.04 2.56
C MET A 1 37.03 37.57 3.64
N PHE A 2 37.21 36.25 3.77
CA PHE A 2 37.87 35.45 4.82
C PHE A 2 36.98 34.85 5.92
N LEU A 3 37.18 33.52 6.07
CA LEU A 3 36.59 32.52 6.97
C LEU A 3 35.17 32.02 6.67
N ILE A 4 35.03 31.32 5.54
CA ILE A 4 34.15 30.15 5.43
C ILE A 4 35.08 28.95 5.26
N LEU A 5 35.35 28.23 6.34
CA LEU A 5 35.99 26.92 6.30
C LEU A 5 35.55 26.15 7.55
N SER A 6 35.35 24.84 7.33
CA SER A 6 35.07 23.76 8.28
C SER A 6 33.68 23.73 8.96
N LEU A 7 32.74 23.03 8.31
CA LEU A 7 31.94 21.92 8.87
C LEU A 7 31.01 21.39 7.76
N LEU A 8 31.63 20.78 6.74
CA LEU A 8 30.96 19.72 5.99
C LEU A 8 31.08 18.49 6.90
N CYS A 9 29.97 17.91 7.36
CA CYS A 9 29.99 16.52 7.80
C CYS A 9 30.64 15.72 6.67
N ALA A 10 31.87 15.28 6.92
CA ALA A 10 32.61 14.49 5.96
C ALA A 10 31.80 13.20 5.78
N VAL A 11 31.24 13.03 4.59
CA VAL A 11 30.86 11.70 4.12
C VAL A 11 32.13 10.85 4.30
N PRO A 12 32.11 9.70 4.99
CA PRO A 12 33.22 8.77 4.92
C PRO A 12 33.59 8.61 3.46
N SER A 13 34.84 8.87 3.14
CA SER A 13 35.24 9.00 1.75
C SER A 13 34.90 7.70 1.00
N ILE A 14 34.66 7.78 -0.31
CA ILE A 14 34.52 6.58 -1.18
C ILE A 14 35.70 5.59 -0.99
N GLN A 15 36.83 6.03 -0.43
CA GLN A 15 38.03 5.23 -0.23
C GLN A 15 37.88 4.17 0.88
N ASP A 16 36.99 4.38 1.86
CA ASP A 16 36.77 3.45 2.98
C ASP A 16 35.55 2.53 2.76
N THR A 17 34.84 2.72 1.65
CA THR A 17 33.69 1.89 1.28
C THR A 17 34.16 0.49 0.92
N ILE A 18 33.62 -0.52 1.60
CA ILE A 18 33.92 -1.92 1.33
C ILE A 18 33.06 -2.37 0.15
N PHE A 19 33.70 -2.57 -0.99
CA PHE A 19 33.13 -3.23 -2.16
C PHE A 19 33.58 -4.69 -2.18
N PRO A 20 32.66 -5.66 -2.06
CA PRO A 20 33.02 -7.05 -2.32
C PRO A 20 33.52 -7.15 -3.76
N GLN A 21 34.80 -7.53 -3.93
CA GLN A 21 35.49 -7.44 -5.22
C GLN A 21 35.05 -8.52 -6.20
N GLU A 22 34.57 -9.65 -5.68
CA GLU A 22 34.23 -10.84 -6.46
C GLU A 22 32.93 -11.44 -5.94
N TYR A 23 32.03 -11.78 -6.86
CA TYR A 23 30.81 -12.52 -6.54
C TYR A 23 30.85 -13.88 -7.22
N LEU A 24 30.36 -14.90 -6.52
CA LEU A 24 29.78 -16.07 -7.16
C LEU A 24 28.33 -15.74 -7.48
N VAL A 25 27.85 -16.05 -8.68
CA VAL A 25 26.47 -15.81 -9.11
C VAL A 25 25.89 -17.10 -9.65
N CYS A 26 24.63 -17.38 -9.32
CA CYS A 26 23.88 -18.51 -9.85
C CYS A 26 22.43 -18.12 -10.17
N GLY A 27 21.97 -18.58 -11.33
CA GLY A 27 20.65 -18.26 -11.88
C GLY A 27 20.65 -18.43 -13.41
N PRO A 28 19.51 -18.15 -14.06
CA PRO A 28 18.26 -17.69 -13.45
C PRO A 28 17.40 -18.87 -13.04
N PHE A 29 16.54 -18.64 -12.05
CA PHE A 29 15.48 -19.56 -11.64
C PHE A 29 14.12 -18.92 -11.92
N LEU A 30 13.15 -19.76 -12.31
CA LEU A 30 11.78 -19.31 -12.58
C LEU A 30 11.21 -18.62 -11.34
N ARG A 31 10.64 -17.43 -11.54
CA ARG A 31 10.00 -16.65 -10.49
C ARG A 31 8.56 -16.32 -10.88
N GLY A 32 7.63 -16.65 -9.99
CA GLY A 32 6.26 -16.17 -10.08
C GLY A 32 6.19 -14.66 -9.94
N VAL A 33 5.47 -14.00 -10.85
CA VAL A 33 5.18 -12.56 -10.80
C VAL A 33 4.48 -12.25 -9.47
N ARG A 34 4.95 -11.23 -8.73
CA ARG A 34 4.36 -10.79 -7.44
C ARG A 34 4.22 -11.91 -6.38
N GLU A 35 5.04 -12.95 -6.46
CA GLU A 35 5.11 -14.03 -5.46
C GLU A 35 6.38 -13.93 -4.60
N ALA A 36 6.26 -14.18 -3.31
CA ALA A 36 7.33 -14.03 -2.30
C ALA A 36 8.12 -15.33 -2.05
N GLY A 37 9.20 -15.19 -1.26
CA GLY A 37 9.85 -16.30 -0.52
C GLY A 37 10.39 -17.47 -1.36
N TRP A 38 11.36 -17.20 -2.23
CA TRP A 38 11.91 -18.18 -3.16
C TRP A 38 13.00 -19.06 -2.52
N ARG A 39 12.71 -20.35 -2.37
CA ARG A 39 13.71 -21.38 -2.11
C ARG A 39 14.03 -22.12 -3.40
N ASN A 40 14.83 -21.50 -4.27
CA ASN A 40 15.28 -22.13 -5.53
C ASN A 40 16.61 -22.87 -5.35
N LEU A 41 17.30 -22.61 -4.24
CA LEU A 41 18.50 -23.32 -3.82
C LEU A 41 18.20 -24.14 -2.55
N PRO A 42 18.86 -25.29 -2.36
CA PRO A 42 18.71 -26.13 -1.17
C PRO A 42 19.36 -25.46 0.06
N GLU A 43 18.75 -24.41 0.59
CA GLU A 43 19.19 -23.76 1.83
C GLU A 43 18.03 -23.23 2.68
N PRO A 44 18.17 -23.18 4.02
CA PRO A 44 17.35 -22.30 4.86
C PRO A 44 17.63 -20.83 4.52
N GLU A 45 16.66 -19.94 4.76
CA GLU A 45 16.76 -18.50 4.48
C GLU A 45 17.90 -17.75 5.19
N ASP A 46 18.75 -18.43 5.96
CA ASP A 46 19.84 -17.86 6.76
C ASP A 46 21.25 -18.06 6.16
N GLY A 47 21.40 -18.78 5.05
CA GLY A 47 22.71 -18.98 4.40
C GLY A 47 23.76 -19.65 5.30
N SER A 48 23.35 -20.24 6.43
CA SER A 48 24.23 -20.70 7.50
C SER A 48 24.79 -22.11 7.27
N ARG A 49 24.31 -22.84 6.24
CA ARG A 49 24.63 -24.26 6.05
C ARG A 49 25.28 -24.61 4.71
N TYR A 50 25.19 -23.77 3.69
CA TYR A 50 25.81 -23.99 2.39
C TYR A 50 26.50 -22.72 1.87
N ILE A 51 27.83 -22.80 1.83
CA ILE A 51 28.67 -21.80 1.17
C ILE A 51 28.88 -22.26 -0.28
N PRO A 52 28.42 -21.49 -1.28
CA PRO A 52 28.49 -21.92 -2.67
C PRO A 52 29.93 -21.98 -3.16
N LYS A 53 30.23 -22.97 -4.00
CA LYS A 53 31.53 -23.09 -4.66
C LYS A 53 31.38 -22.88 -6.15
N LYS A 54 32.40 -22.27 -6.76
CA LYS A 54 32.47 -22.16 -8.22
C LYS A 54 32.36 -23.55 -8.85
N GLY A 55 31.45 -23.70 -9.81
CA GLY A 55 31.19 -24.97 -10.49
C GLY A 55 30.06 -25.81 -9.87
N ASP A 56 29.54 -25.44 -8.69
CA ASP A 56 28.33 -26.08 -8.15
C ASP A 56 27.16 -25.86 -9.11
N THR A 57 26.38 -26.92 -9.36
CA THR A 57 25.30 -26.89 -10.35
C THR A 57 23.93 -27.01 -9.69
N HIS A 58 22.96 -26.23 -10.16
CA HIS A 58 21.57 -26.27 -9.72
C HIS A 58 20.63 -26.41 -10.92
N PHE A 59 19.50 -27.06 -10.72
CA PHE A 59 18.52 -27.24 -11.79
C PHE A 59 17.76 -25.93 -12.04
N SER A 60 17.57 -25.57 -13.30
CA SER A 60 16.72 -24.45 -13.71
C SER A 60 15.94 -24.80 -14.96
N VAL A 61 14.61 -24.64 -14.89
CA VAL A 61 13.72 -24.80 -16.04
C VAL A 61 13.91 -23.74 -17.12
N MET A 62 14.59 -22.63 -16.82
CA MET A 62 14.81 -21.53 -17.77
C MET A 62 16.06 -21.75 -18.63
N ALA A 63 17.05 -22.45 -18.10
CA ALA A 63 18.33 -22.67 -18.76
C ALA A 63 18.25 -23.75 -19.85
N THR A 64 18.91 -23.52 -20.99
CA THR A 64 19.11 -24.54 -22.01
C THR A 64 19.87 -25.72 -21.41
N GLY A 65 19.31 -26.92 -21.50
CA GLY A 65 19.87 -28.13 -20.87
C GLY A 65 19.44 -28.36 -19.42
N GLY A 66 18.75 -27.41 -18.79
CA GLY A 66 18.12 -27.56 -17.48
C GLY A 66 19.02 -27.25 -16.27
N TRP A 67 20.24 -26.75 -16.49
CA TRP A 67 21.22 -26.55 -15.41
C TRP A 67 21.85 -25.16 -15.47
N VAL A 68 22.03 -24.57 -14.29
CA VAL A 68 22.79 -23.33 -14.05
C VAL A 68 23.94 -23.65 -13.11
N VAL A 69 24.98 -22.83 -13.16
CA VAL A 69 26.24 -23.07 -12.44
C VAL A 69 26.59 -21.82 -11.64
N TRP A 70 27.18 -22.02 -10.46
CA TRP A 70 27.83 -20.94 -9.72
C TRP A 70 29.08 -20.49 -10.46
N GLU A 71 29.04 -19.29 -11.02
CA GLU A 71 30.13 -18.70 -11.79
C GLU A 71 30.63 -17.42 -11.15
N LYS A 72 31.91 -17.12 -11.36
CA LYS A 72 32.52 -15.89 -10.87
C LYS A 72 32.15 -14.75 -11.81
N VAL A 73 31.64 -13.66 -11.26
CA VAL A 73 31.32 -12.44 -12.00
C VAL A 73 32.06 -11.27 -11.37
N GLU A 74 32.74 -10.50 -12.22
CA GLU A 74 33.42 -9.26 -11.83
C GLU A 74 32.46 -8.07 -11.93
N LEU A 75 32.64 -7.09 -11.05
CA LEU A 75 31.89 -5.85 -11.09
C LEU A 75 32.38 -4.94 -12.21
N ASP A 76 31.51 -4.09 -12.74
CA ASP A 76 31.94 -3.00 -13.61
C ASP A 76 32.73 -1.93 -12.83
N SER A 77 33.38 -1.01 -13.55
CA SER A 77 34.19 0.06 -12.95
C SER A 77 33.42 1.00 -12.01
N SER A 78 32.10 0.93 -12.01
CA SER A 78 31.21 1.71 -11.14
C SER A 78 30.66 0.87 -9.97
N GLY A 79 31.11 -0.38 -9.82
CA GLY A 79 30.73 -1.30 -8.76
C GLY A 79 29.39 -1.98 -8.96
N TRP A 80 28.87 -2.06 -10.20
CA TRP A 80 27.63 -2.78 -10.48
C TRP A 80 27.90 -4.22 -10.89
N LEU A 81 27.09 -5.13 -10.33
CA LEU A 81 27.00 -6.51 -10.73
C LEU A 81 25.96 -6.63 -11.84
N THR A 82 26.35 -7.12 -13.01
CA THR A 82 25.42 -7.43 -14.10
C THR A 82 25.31 -8.94 -14.22
N THR A 83 24.10 -9.46 -14.10
CA THR A 83 23.81 -10.85 -14.45
C THR A 83 23.63 -10.95 -15.95
N ASN A 84 24.24 -11.97 -16.56
CA ASN A 84 24.03 -12.32 -17.95
C ASN A 84 23.73 -13.81 -17.95
N TYR A 85 22.56 -14.19 -18.44
CA TYR A 85 22.12 -15.59 -18.49
C TYR A 85 22.17 -16.11 -19.94
N PRO A 86 23.37 -16.29 -20.53
CA PRO A 86 23.54 -16.54 -21.97
C PRO A 86 23.00 -17.90 -22.44
N ASN A 87 22.79 -18.83 -21.51
CA ASN A 87 22.19 -20.14 -21.78
C ASN A 87 20.65 -20.11 -21.78
N VAL A 88 20.02 -18.95 -21.60
CA VAL A 88 18.55 -18.81 -21.65
C VAL A 88 18.10 -18.27 -23.01
N LYS A 89 17.05 -18.86 -23.57
CA LYS A 89 16.43 -18.38 -24.82
C LYS A 89 15.30 -17.39 -24.51
N TRP A 90 15.67 -16.19 -24.06
CA TRP A 90 14.73 -15.15 -23.62
C TRP A 90 13.63 -14.85 -24.63
N ASP A 91 14.00 -14.62 -25.89
CA ASP A 91 13.03 -14.32 -26.97
C ASP A 91 11.99 -15.42 -27.13
N THR A 92 12.42 -16.69 -27.12
CA THR A 92 11.49 -17.83 -27.21
C THR A 92 10.57 -17.89 -26.00
N LEU A 93 11.08 -17.68 -24.79
CA LEU A 93 10.25 -17.68 -23.59
C LEU A 93 9.22 -16.54 -23.61
N GLN A 94 9.64 -15.36 -24.04
CA GLN A 94 8.77 -14.18 -24.18
C GLN A 94 7.72 -14.37 -25.27
N ASP A 95 8.06 -14.97 -26.41
CA ASP A 95 7.11 -15.24 -27.50
C ASP A 95 5.96 -16.16 -27.06
N PHE A 96 6.26 -17.19 -26.26
CA PHE A 96 5.26 -18.17 -25.82
C PHE A 96 4.46 -17.72 -24.59
N TYR A 97 5.11 -17.05 -23.65
CA TYR A 97 4.54 -16.79 -22.31
C TYR A 97 4.44 -15.30 -21.98
N GLY A 98 4.82 -14.42 -22.91
CA GLY A 98 4.84 -12.98 -22.72
C GLY A 98 5.87 -12.52 -21.69
N ILE A 99 5.67 -11.31 -21.19
CA ILE A 99 6.55 -10.66 -20.21
C ILE A 99 6.71 -11.47 -18.91
N SER A 100 5.74 -12.32 -18.56
CA SER A 100 5.78 -13.16 -17.37
C SER A 100 6.97 -14.12 -17.32
N ALA A 101 7.47 -14.58 -18.48
CA ALA A 101 8.62 -15.48 -18.51
C ALA A 101 9.96 -14.75 -18.44
N LEU A 102 9.98 -13.42 -18.49
CA LEU A 102 11.18 -12.65 -18.20
C LEU A 102 11.43 -12.60 -16.69
N PHE A 103 10.38 -12.65 -15.86
CA PHE A 103 10.53 -12.60 -14.40
C PHE A 103 11.28 -13.82 -13.88
N ASN A 104 12.46 -13.56 -13.34
CA ASN A 104 13.34 -14.57 -12.80
C ASN A 104 13.92 -14.14 -11.44
N SER A 105 14.65 -15.07 -10.85
CA SER A 105 15.43 -14.85 -9.64
C SER A 105 16.83 -15.43 -9.81
N GLY A 106 17.77 -14.88 -9.07
CA GLY A 106 19.13 -15.40 -8.98
C GLY A 106 19.72 -15.08 -7.61
N TYR A 107 20.92 -15.57 -7.37
CA TYR A 107 21.65 -15.32 -6.14
C TYR A 107 23.06 -14.87 -6.48
N ALA A 108 23.55 -13.87 -5.74
CA ALA A 108 24.97 -13.57 -5.69
C ALA A 108 25.48 -13.79 -4.27
N TYR A 109 26.70 -14.31 -4.17
CA TYR A 109 27.37 -14.58 -2.91
C TYR A 109 28.75 -13.94 -2.93
N ALA A 110 29.09 -13.25 -1.83
CA ALA A 110 30.41 -12.71 -1.60
C ALA A 110 30.80 -12.86 -0.13
N GLU A 111 32.10 -12.79 0.11
CA GLU A 111 32.70 -12.82 1.43
C GLU A 111 33.39 -11.48 1.70
N VAL A 112 33.22 -10.98 2.92
CA VAL A 112 33.83 -9.73 3.39
C VAL A 112 34.49 -10.00 4.72
N GLU A 113 35.79 -9.79 4.81
CA GLU A 113 36.53 -9.90 6.06
C GLU A 113 36.67 -8.52 6.71
N VAL A 114 36.29 -8.41 7.98
CA VAL A 114 36.51 -7.20 8.79
C VAL A 114 37.37 -7.52 10.01
N PRO A 115 38.30 -6.63 10.41
CA PRO A 115 39.26 -6.93 11.48
C PRO A 115 38.57 -7.07 12.84
N GLU A 116 37.54 -6.28 13.09
CA GLU A 116 36.79 -6.24 14.33
C GLU A 116 35.29 -6.10 14.08
N ARG A 117 34.50 -6.53 15.07
CA ARG A 117 33.05 -6.42 15.01
C ARG A 117 32.69 -4.94 14.92
N SER A 118 31.96 -4.55 13.88
CA SER A 118 31.69 -3.15 13.56
C SER A 118 30.34 -2.99 12.87
N CYS A 119 29.78 -1.79 12.93
CA CYS A 119 28.59 -1.42 12.19
C CYS A 119 28.98 -0.86 10.81
N ALA A 120 28.18 -1.19 9.80
CA ALA A 120 28.24 -0.56 8.49
C ALA A 120 26.83 -0.23 7.99
N LEU A 121 26.73 0.73 7.08
CA LEU A 121 25.52 0.97 6.30
C LEU A 121 25.60 0.21 4.98
N ALA A 122 24.77 -0.81 4.86
CA ALA A 122 24.56 -1.56 3.64
C ALA A 122 23.70 -0.76 2.65
N VAL A 123 24.22 -0.58 1.44
CA VAL A 123 23.50 0.03 0.31
C VAL A 123 23.31 -1.04 -0.75
N ALA A 124 22.10 -1.60 -0.80
CA ALA A 124 21.72 -2.63 -1.76
C ALA A 124 20.71 -2.06 -2.77
N MET A 125 21.13 -1.77 -3.99
CA MET A 125 20.27 -1.21 -5.04
C MET A 125 19.73 -2.34 -5.92
N ARG A 126 18.39 -2.36 -6.10
CA ARG A 126 17.62 -3.33 -6.90
C ARG A 126 17.72 -4.78 -6.42
N CYS A 127 18.09 -5.01 -5.17
CA CYS A 127 18.14 -6.35 -4.57
C CYS A 127 17.84 -6.30 -3.07
N GLY A 128 17.27 -7.39 -2.56
CA GLY A 128 17.33 -7.70 -1.14
C GLY A 128 18.64 -8.42 -0.82
N PHE A 129 19.02 -8.49 0.45
CA PHE A 129 20.29 -9.08 0.84
C PHE A 129 20.25 -9.75 2.22
N LEU A 130 21.29 -10.51 2.51
CA LEU A 130 21.54 -11.07 3.83
C LEU A 130 22.99 -10.83 4.24
N VAL A 131 23.20 -10.68 5.55
CA VAL A 131 24.51 -10.61 6.20
C VAL A 131 24.54 -11.65 7.32
N ASN A 132 25.43 -12.64 7.21
CA ASN A 132 25.67 -13.80 8.10
C ASN A 132 24.49 -14.74 8.37
N SER A 133 23.26 -14.22 8.48
CA SER A 133 21.97 -14.92 8.57
C SER A 133 20.78 -13.95 8.60
N GLN A 134 21.02 -12.65 8.78
CA GLN A 134 19.97 -11.65 8.89
C GLN A 134 19.55 -11.13 7.51
N SER A 135 18.25 -11.14 7.25
CA SER A 135 17.68 -10.72 5.97
C SER A 135 17.21 -9.27 5.98
N TYR A 136 17.44 -8.56 4.89
CA TYR A 136 17.11 -7.15 4.69
C TYR A 136 16.47 -6.93 3.31
N ALA A 137 15.54 -5.98 3.22
CA ALA A 137 14.79 -5.71 1.99
C ALA A 137 15.60 -4.98 0.90
N GLY A 138 16.59 -4.16 1.28
CA GLY A 138 17.35 -3.31 0.38
C GLY A 138 16.54 -2.16 -0.26
N ASP A 139 17.15 -1.44 -1.20
CA ASP A 139 16.54 -0.41 -2.04
C ASP A 139 16.03 -1.04 -3.34
N ILE A 140 14.84 -1.64 -3.29
CA ILE A 140 14.23 -2.30 -4.45
C ILE A 140 14.02 -1.36 -5.65
N TYR A 141 13.96 -0.04 -5.44
CA TYR A 141 13.77 0.95 -6.50
C TYR A 141 15.09 1.54 -7.03
N GLY A 142 16.22 1.25 -6.36
CA GLY A 142 17.55 1.73 -6.72
C GLY A 142 17.68 3.26 -6.73
N LYS A 143 17.04 3.94 -5.77
CA LYS A 143 17.12 5.42 -5.63
C LYS A 143 18.35 5.89 -4.86
N GLY A 144 19.03 5.00 -4.15
CA GLY A 144 20.30 5.22 -3.47
C GLY A 144 20.20 6.01 -2.15
N TYR A 145 19.01 6.13 -1.57
CA TYR A 145 18.80 6.77 -0.26
C TYR A 145 18.53 5.78 0.87
N VAL A 146 18.18 4.53 0.57
CA VAL A 146 17.99 3.49 1.59
C VAL A 146 19.37 2.95 1.96
N GLN A 147 19.79 3.18 3.19
CA GLN A 147 21.09 2.78 3.74
C GLN A 147 20.84 2.07 5.05
N VAL A 148 21.02 0.75 5.09
CA VAL A 148 20.58 -0.13 6.18
C VAL A 148 21.71 -0.37 7.17
N PRO A 149 21.56 -0.04 8.46
CA PRO A 149 22.57 -0.38 9.45
C PRO A 149 22.62 -1.90 9.58
N VAL A 150 23.83 -2.46 9.51
CA VAL A 150 24.10 -3.89 9.66
C VAL A 150 25.31 -4.09 10.55
N MET A 151 25.25 -5.10 11.41
CA MET A 151 26.40 -5.55 12.18
C MET A 151 27.23 -6.54 11.35
N LEU A 152 28.55 -6.33 11.35
CA LEU A 152 29.54 -7.23 10.79
C LEU A 152 30.32 -7.85 11.94
N ASP A 153 30.45 -9.18 11.94
CA ASP A 153 31.23 -9.93 12.91
C ASP A 153 32.72 -9.80 12.63
N SER A 154 33.56 -9.90 13.67
CA SER A 154 35.02 -9.95 13.46
C SER A 154 35.40 -11.20 12.65
N GLY A 155 36.24 -11.00 11.63
CA GLY A 155 36.62 -12.04 10.67
C GLY A 155 35.68 -12.07 9.46
N LEU A 156 35.39 -13.27 8.99
CA LEU A 156 34.69 -13.51 7.73
C LEU A 156 33.18 -13.32 7.89
N ASN A 157 32.61 -12.48 7.02
CA ASN A 157 31.17 -12.24 6.90
C ASN A 157 30.66 -12.73 5.56
N HIS A 158 29.46 -13.31 5.57
CA HIS A 158 28.81 -13.90 4.41
C HIS A 158 27.71 -12.98 3.88
N ILE A 159 27.87 -12.52 2.63
CA ILE A 159 26.94 -11.60 1.97
C ILE A 159 26.19 -12.34 0.88
N TRP A 160 24.87 -12.38 0.99
CA TRP A 160 23.99 -12.92 -0.04
C TRP A 160 23.15 -11.81 -0.65
N LEU A 161 23.12 -11.72 -1.98
CA LEU A 161 22.19 -10.85 -2.70
C LEU A 161 21.10 -11.71 -3.33
N ARG A 162 19.85 -11.33 -3.09
CA ARG A 162 18.68 -11.89 -3.75
C ARG A 162 18.42 -11.07 -5.02
N LEU A 163 18.80 -11.63 -6.16
CA LEU A 163 18.67 -11.00 -7.47
C LEU A 163 17.26 -11.28 -8.00
N GLY A 164 16.62 -10.31 -8.64
CA GLY A 164 15.28 -10.49 -9.14
C GLY A 164 14.88 -9.41 -10.12
N GLY A 165 14.61 -9.82 -11.37
CA GLY A 165 14.31 -8.89 -12.44
C GLY A 165 13.59 -9.56 -13.60
N ALA A 166 13.38 -8.78 -14.66
CA ALA A 166 12.84 -9.25 -15.94
C ALA A 166 13.99 -9.42 -16.93
N GLY A 167 14.42 -10.67 -17.15
CA GLY A 167 15.61 -11.01 -17.92
C GLY A 167 16.90 -10.74 -17.15
N ASP A 168 17.88 -10.14 -17.82
CA ASP A 168 19.14 -9.75 -17.20
C ASP A 168 18.95 -8.59 -16.22
N ASP A 169 19.59 -8.68 -15.06
CA ASP A 169 19.47 -7.69 -13.98
C ASP A 169 20.82 -7.04 -13.66
N LYS A 170 20.75 -5.79 -13.17
CA LYS A 170 21.90 -4.98 -12.79
C LYS A 170 21.68 -4.45 -11.37
N VAL A 171 22.48 -4.95 -10.44
CA VAL A 171 22.37 -4.65 -9.00
C VAL A 171 23.67 -4.06 -8.46
N LYS A 172 23.58 -3.38 -7.31
CA LYS A 172 24.76 -2.83 -6.63
C LYS A 172 24.68 -3.09 -5.14
N PHE A 173 25.78 -3.52 -4.55
CA PHE A 173 25.91 -3.69 -3.12
C PHE A 173 27.24 -3.09 -2.65
N MET A 174 27.19 -2.35 -1.54
CA MET A 174 28.38 -1.84 -0.86
C MET A 174 28.10 -1.66 0.63
N LEU A 175 29.15 -1.74 1.45
CA LEU A 175 29.12 -1.49 2.88
C LEU A 175 29.90 -0.20 3.15
N ILE A 176 29.27 0.76 3.80
CA ILE A 176 29.89 2.01 4.20
C ILE A 176 30.16 1.91 5.71
N PRO A 177 31.41 1.77 6.18
CA PRO A 177 31.72 1.81 7.60
C PRO A 177 31.19 3.10 8.23
N VAL A 178 30.68 3.00 9.46
CA VAL A 178 30.10 4.14 10.17
C VAL A 178 30.71 4.24 11.56
N ASP A 179 31.24 5.44 11.85
CA ASP A 179 31.70 5.82 13.19
C ASP A 179 30.65 6.64 13.95
N ASP A 180 29.60 7.11 13.26
CA ASP A 180 28.51 7.92 13.84
C ASP A 180 27.34 7.04 14.32
N ASP A 181 26.94 7.18 15.59
CA ASP A 181 25.77 6.50 16.15
C ASP A 181 24.48 6.79 15.37
N VAL A 182 24.31 8.05 14.93
CA VAL A 182 23.07 8.56 14.32
C VAL A 182 23.35 9.23 12.98
N ARG A 183 22.61 8.81 11.95
CA ARG A 183 22.71 9.40 10.60
C ARG A 183 21.41 10.03 10.13
N LEU A 184 21.48 11.27 9.63
CA LEU A 184 20.35 11.97 8.99
C LEU A 184 20.29 11.68 7.48
N ILE A 185 19.14 11.24 6.99
CA ILE A 185 18.92 10.85 5.58
C ILE A 185 18.18 11.98 4.84
N THR A 186 18.89 13.08 4.58
CA THR A 186 18.31 14.28 3.96
C THR A 186 17.76 14.06 2.54
N LYS A 187 18.28 13.04 1.82
CA LYS A 187 17.82 12.69 0.47
C LYS A 187 16.37 12.23 0.40
N ASP A 188 15.81 11.76 1.52
CA ASP A 188 14.44 11.28 1.61
C ASP A 188 13.57 12.13 2.55
N ALA A 189 13.95 13.38 2.79
CA ALA A 189 13.13 14.30 3.57
C ALA A 189 11.82 14.62 2.84
N ALA A 190 10.70 14.59 3.58
CA ALA A 190 9.41 15.08 3.08
C ALA A 190 9.35 16.59 3.35
N LEU A 191 9.45 17.40 2.31
CA LEU A 191 9.57 18.85 2.41
C LEU A 191 8.47 19.55 1.60
N PRO A 192 7.87 20.63 2.13
CA PRO A 192 7.02 21.51 1.34
C PRO A 192 7.87 22.41 0.45
N ASP A 193 7.24 22.98 -0.58
CA ASP A 193 7.77 24.19 -1.18
C ASP A 193 7.23 25.41 -0.42
N LEU A 194 8.05 26.45 -0.27
CA LEU A 194 7.67 27.72 0.32
C LEU A 194 7.13 28.65 -0.75
N VAL A 195 6.09 29.43 -0.43
CA VAL A 195 5.52 30.42 -1.35
C VAL A 195 5.94 31.83 -0.93
N TYR A 196 6.42 32.63 -1.88
CA TYR A 196 6.84 34.01 -1.62
C TYR A 196 5.69 34.86 -1.08
N ALA A 197 5.99 35.70 -0.07
CA ALA A 197 5.05 36.62 0.57
C ALA A 197 3.73 36.02 1.10
N ASP A 198 3.61 34.69 1.22
CA ASP A 198 2.36 34.01 1.61
C ASP A 198 2.21 33.87 3.14
N SER A 199 3.11 33.12 3.78
CA SER A 199 3.05 32.81 5.21
C SER A 199 4.44 32.61 5.82
N THR A 200 4.57 32.83 7.13
CA THR A 200 5.76 32.46 7.91
C THR A 200 5.67 31.06 8.51
N GLY A 201 4.57 30.32 8.31
CA GLY A 201 4.35 28.98 8.83
C GLY A 201 3.22 28.91 9.87
N PRO A 202 3.12 27.81 10.63
CA PRO A 202 4.04 26.67 10.64
C PRO A 202 3.95 25.81 9.37
N PHE A 203 5.10 25.38 8.87
CA PHE A 203 5.24 24.41 7.77
C PHE A 203 5.51 23.01 8.33
N LEU A 204 5.04 21.97 7.65
CA LEU A 204 5.23 20.58 8.03
C LEU A 204 6.34 19.93 7.19
N ALA A 205 7.27 19.23 7.85
CA ALA A 205 8.33 18.46 7.21
C ALA A 205 8.58 17.15 7.95
N ALA A 206 9.29 16.21 7.32
CA ALA A 206 9.81 15.03 8.01
C ALA A 206 11.21 14.65 7.54
N LEU A 207 12.03 14.19 8.49
CA LEU A 207 13.43 13.81 8.27
C LEU A 207 13.67 12.38 8.77
N PRO A 208 14.08 11.44 7.90
CA PRO A 208 14.52 10.14 8.37
C PRO A 208 15.86 10.22 9.08
N LEU A 209 15.95 9.53 10.22
CA LEU A 209 17.18 9.24 10.91
C LEU A 209 17.37 7.72 11.09
N SER A 210 18.62 7.29 11.09
CA SER A 210 19.04 5.92 11.32
C SER A 210 19.74 5.82 12.67
N ASN A 211 19.30 4.87 13.51
CA ASN A 211 20.05 4.41 14.66
C ASN A 211 20.99 3.29 14.20
N SER A 212 22.30 3.54 14.26
CA SER A 212 23.33 2.59 13.83
C SER A 212 24.01 1.91 15.02
N THR A 213 23.43 2.00 16.22
CA THR A 213 23.92 1.35 17.44
C THR A 213 23.10 0.11 17.78
N GLU A 214 23.66 -0.74 18.66
CA GLU A 214 22.96 -1.89 19.23
C GLU A 214 22.07 -1.51 20.43
N ASP A 215 22.07 -0.23 20.81
CA ASP A 215 21.34 0.31 21.95
C ASP A 215 20.16 1.18 21.50
N TRP A 216 19.19 1.36 22.41
CA TRP A 216 18.12 2.33 22.20
C TRP A 216 18.68 3.74 22.23
N LEU A 217 18.26 4.58 21.27
CA LEU A 217 18.47 6.01 21.38
C LEU A 217 17.35 6.62 22.23
N GLU A 218 17.70 7.03 23.43
CA GLU A 218 16.82 7.67 24.40
C GLU A 218 17.03 9.20 24.39
N ASP A 219 16.05 9.94 24.94
CA ASP A 219 16.09 11.41 25.08
C ASP A 219 16.45 12.16 23.78
N VAL A 220 16.00 11.63 22.64
CA VAL A 220 16.32 12.16 21.32
C VAL A 220 15.56 13.45 21.06
N LYS A 221 16.28 14.52 20.71
CA LYS A 221 15.73 15.85 20.40
C LYS A 221 16.11 16.27 18.99
N LEU A 222 15.14 16.70 18.21
CA LEU A 222 15.34 17.35 16.92
C LEU A 222 15.29 18.86 17.11
N VAL A 223 16.42 19.52 16.89
CA VAL A 223 16.55 20.98 16.89
C VAL A 223 16.48 21.48 15.45
N VAL A 224 15.59 22.43 15.20
CA VAL A 224 15.33 23.01 13.88
C VAL A 224 15.49 24.51 13.97
N GLY A 225 16.18 25.13 13.01
CA GLY A 225 16.27 26.58 12.91
C GLY A 225 17.71 27.09 12.78
N GLY A 226 17.83 28.40 12.58
CA GLY A 226 19.05 29.10 12.24
C GLY A 226 18.72 30.47 11.64
N ASP A 227 19.67 31.10 10.95
CA ASP A 227 19.46 32.41 10.34
C ASP A 227 18.24 32.43 9.41
N GLY A 228 17.26 33.28 9.73
CA GLY A 228 16.01 33.41 8.97
C GLY A 228 14.87 32.46 9.39
N PHE A 229 15.11 31.58 10.37
CA PHE A 229 14.10 30.65 10.90
C PHE A 229 13.87 30.85 12.39
N VAL A 230 12.66 30.57 12.85
CA VAL A 230 12.38 30.45 14.29
C VAL A 230 13.00 29.14 14.77
N SER A 231 13.87 29.23 15.79
CA SER A 231 14.49 28.05 16.38
C SER A 231 13.51 27.33 17.30
N ASP A 232 13.40 26.02 17.14
CA ASP A 232 12.52 25.16 17.93
C ASP A 232 13.21 23.81 18.23
N THR A 233 12.71 23.10 19.23
CA THR A 233 13.22 21.78 19.64
C THR A 233 12.07 20.83 19.90
N PHE A 234 12.10 19.67 19.26
CA PHE A 234 11.08 18.64 19.34
C PHE A 234 11.63 17.40 20.02
N ASP A 235 10.93 16.90 21.03
CA ASP A 235 11.20 15.57 21.59
C ASP A 235 10.74 14.49 20.59
N LEU A 236 11.66 13.58 20.27
CA LEU A 236 11.38 12.41 19.45
C LEU A 236 11.17 11.19 20.35
N PRO A 237 10.35 10.21 19.93
CA PRO A 237 10.26 8.95 20.63
C PRO A 237 11.60 8.21 20.58
N PRO A 238 11.85 7.28 21.52
CA PRO A 238 13.02 6.42 21.48
C PRO A 238 13.13 5.68 20.15
N VAL A 239 14.34 5.57 19.61
CA VAL A 239 14.59 4.91 18.32
C VAL A 239 15.28 3.57 18.57
N ALA A 240 14.64 2.51 18.10
CA ALA A 240 15.09 1.15 18.35
C ALA A 240 16.49 0.89 17.75
N PRO A 241 17.29 -0.04 18.35
CA PRO A 241 18.57 -0.47 17.81
C PRO A 241 18.51 -0.83 16.33
N MET A 242 19.55 -0.52 15.57
CA MET A 242 19.73 -0.95 14.18
C MET A 242 18.50 -0.67 13.29
N SER A 243 17.83 0.46 13.49
CA SER A 243 16.54 0.79 12.87
C SER A 243 16.44 2.25 12.42
N PHE A 244 15.26 2.67 11.98
CA PHE A 244 15.00 4.01 11.48
C PHE A 244 13.75 4.61 12.12
N TYR A 245 13.75 5.94 12.19
CA TYR A 245 12.56 6.70 12.48
C TYR A 245 12.46 7.92 11.56
N LYS A 246 11.32 8.10 10.90
CA LYS A 246 11.05 9.27 10.06
C LYS A 246 10.34 10.33 10.89
N ALA A 247 11.13 11.23 11.48
CA ALA A 247 10.66 12.21 12.44
C ALA A 247 9.84 13.33 11.76
N PRO A 248 8.55 13.47 12.07
CA PRO A 248 7.77 14.63 11.65
C PRO A 248 8.13 15.84 12.52
N PHE A 249 8.16 17.03 11.93
CA PHE A 249 8.41 18.28 12.66
C PHE A 249 7.76 19.48 11.97
N LYS A 250 7.60 20.56 12.73
CA LYS A 250 7.14 21.85 12.22
C LYS A 250 8.30 22.83 12.19
N PHE A 251 8.24 23.79 11.28
CA PHE A 251 9.19 24.91 11.28
C PHE A 251 8.51 26.20 10.80
N SER A 252 9.07 27.34 11.20
CA SER A 252 8.56 28.66 10.82
C SER A 252 9.71 29.57 10.39
N LEU A 253 9.40 30.49 9.49
CA LEU A 253 10.31 31.56 9.07
C LEU A 253 10.29 32.69 10.11
N GLY A 254 11.44 33.32 10.34
CA GLY A 254 11.54 34.49 11.22
C GLY A 254 10.90 35.75 10.62
N ALA A 255 10.72 35.79 9.30
CA ALA A 255 10.03 36.85 8.57
C ALA A 255 9.44 36.27 7.27
N LEU A 256 8.52 36.98 6.63
CA LEU A 256 8.01 36.61 5.30
C LEU A 256 9.17 36.55 4.30
N LEU A 257 9.09 35.61 3.35
CA LEU A 257 10.05 35.55 2.26
C LEU A 257 9.95 36.82 1.41
N PRO A 258 11.09 37.41 1.02
CA PRO A 258 11.11 38.50 0.05
C PRO A 258 10.65 38.01 -1.32
N ASP A 259 10.28 38.94 -2.22
CA ASP A 259 9.76 38.64 -3.57
C ASP A 259 10.73 37.85 -4.47
N SER A 260 11.99 37.67 -4.06
CA SER A 260 12.93 36.75 -4.69
C SER A 260 14.07 36.42 -3.74
N ILE A 261 14.64 35.22 -3.88
CA ILE A 261 15.90 34.85 -3.23
C ILE A 261 16.87 34.23 -4.25
N PRO A 262 18.20 34.39 -4.07
CA PRO A 262 19.18 33.79 -4.97
C PRO A 262 19.03 32.26 -5.07
N GLY A 263 18.74 31.75 -6.26
CA GLY A 263 18.67 30.31 -6.55
C GLY A 263 17.37 29.61 -6.13
N ASP A 264 16.33 30.37 -5.75
CA ASP A 264 15.00 29.85 -5.39
C ASP A 264 15.01 28.71 -4.35
N THR A 265 16.04 28.69 -3.50
CA THR A 265 16.20 27.66 -2.47
C THR A 265 16.64 28.28 -1.16
N LEU A 266 15.92 27.98 -0.08
CA LEU A 266 16.29 28.32 1.29
C LEU A 266 16.89 27.10 1.98
N ILE A 267 17.90 27.32 2.83
CA ILE A 267 18.61 26.25 3.54
C ILE A 267 18.16 26.24 5.00
N LEU A 268 17.48 25.18 5.41
CA LEU A 268 17.05 24.97 6.80
C LEU A 268 18.08 24.11 7.54
N PRO A 269 18.77 24.65 8.56
CA PRO A 269 19.63 23.85 9.43
C PRO A 269 18.79 22.98 10.37
N VAL A 270 19.25 21.75 10.56
CA VAL A 270 18.66 20.78 11.49
C VAL A 270 19.76 20.03 12.23
N SER A 271 19.50 19.67 13.48
CA SER A 271 20.39 18.80 14.25
C SER A 271 19.59 17.86 15.13
N VAL A 272 20.09 16.64 15.30
CA VAL A 272 19.56 15.68 16.26
C VAL A 272 20.57 15.54 17.40
N VAL A 273 20.07 15.64 18.63
CA VAL A 273 20.84 15.51 19.87
C VAL A 273 20.26 14.34 20.65
N TRP A 274 21.12 13.51 21.23
CA TRP A 274 20.75 12.43 22.16
C TRP A 274 21.70 12.49 23.35
N GLU A 275 21.53 11.61 24.34
CA GLU A 275 22.28 11.63 25.60
C GLU A 275 23.81 11.75 25.39
N ASN A 276 24.34 11.02 24.39
CA ASN A 276 25.77 10.83 24.19
C ASN A 276 26.31 11.49 22.91
N GLY A 277 25.52 12.28 22.18
CA GLY A 277 26.03 12.90 20.95
C GLY A 277 25.08 13.83 20.21
N ARG A 278 25.57 14.31 19.07
CA ARG A 278 24.87 15.25 18.18
C ARG A 278 25.28 15.01 16.74
N THR A 279 24.31 15.09 15.82
CA THR A 279 24.52 15.08 14.38
C THR A 279 23.76 16.23 13.72
N GLU A 280 24.29 16.79 12.64
CA GLU A 280 23.74 17.97 11.98
C GLU A 280 23.59 17.76 10.48
N ALA A 281 22.59 18.41 9.89
CA ALA A 281 22.40 18.43 8.45
C ALA A 281 21.71 19.72 8.00
N THR A 282 21.57 19.88 6.68
CA THR A 282 20.81 20.97 6.08
C THR A 282 19.79 20.43 5.09
N LEU A 283 18.62 21.07 5.06
CA LEU A 283 17.50 20.74 4.17
C LEU A 283 17.31 21.87 3.16
N LYS A 284 17.13 21.49 1.89
CA LYS A 284 16.94 22.43 0.78
C LYS A 284 15.44 22.60 0.52
N LEU A 285 14.90 23.76 0.87
CA LEU A 285 13.50 24.13 0.66
C LEU A 285 13.39 24.95 -0.61
N ARG A 286 12.55 24.55 -1.58
CA ARG A 286 12.34 25.35 -2.78
C ARG A 286 11.39 26.50 -2.49
N CYS A 287 11.65 27.66 -3.07
CA CYS A 287 10.76 28.82 -3.02
C CYS A 287 10.07 29.00 -4.37
N ARG A 288 8.77 29.33 -4.34
CA ARG A 288 7.88 29.36 -5.51
C ARG A 288 7.02 30.61 -5.50
N GLU A 289 6.71 31.11 -6.69
CA GLU A 289 5.69 32.14 -6.87
C GLU A 289 4.28 31.58 -6.58
N PRO A 290 3.31 32.41 -6.18
CA PRO A 290 1.96 31.96 -5.84
C PRO A 290 1.23 31.20 -6.96
N ASP A 291 1.52 31.50 -8.22
CA ASP A 291 0.92 30.91 -9.41
C ASP A 291 1.70 29.69 -9.96
N GLN A 292 2.85 29.38 -9.38
CA GLN A 292 3.66 28.24 -9.80
C GLN A 292 3.19 26.93 -9.17
N SER A 293 3.50 25.83 -9.87
CA SER A 293 3.36 24.51 -9.29
C SER A 293 4.26 24.34 -8.07
N ARG A 294 3.75 23.64 -7.06
CA ARG A 294 4.42 23.46 -5.78
C ARG A 294 4.03 22.16 -5.08
N LYS A 295 4.86 21.74 -4.13
CA LYS A 295 4.58 20.68 -3.16
C LYS A 295 3.94 21.27 -1.91
N GLU A 296 2.85 20.69 -1.46
CA GLU A 296 2.23 21.01 -0.17
C GLU A 296 2.20 19.76 0.71
N THR A 297 2.54 19.92 1.99
CA THR A 297 2.63 18.84 2.96
C THR A 297 1.42 18.81 3.90
N PHE A 298 1.08 17.61 4.38
CA PHE A 298 0.03 17.36 5.35
C PHE A 298 0.40 16.17 6.25
N ILE A 299 -0.27 16.01 7.39
CA ILE A 299 -0.15 14.81 8.23
C ILE A 299 -1.22 13.81 7.79
N SER A 300 -0.80 12.64 7.34
CA SER A 300 -1.73 11.57 6.95
C SER A 300 -2.34 10.91 8.19
N ALA A 301 -3.66 10.74 8.20
CA ALA A 301 -4.40 10.03 9.22
C ALA A 301 -4.15 8.51 9.18
N ILE A 302 -3.56 7.98 8.10
CA ILE A 302 -3.22 6.55 7.95
C ILE A 302 -2.15 6.14 8.98
N ASP A 303 -1.12 6.96 9.17
CA ASP A 303 0.06 6.58 9.98
C ASP A 303 0.74 7.76 10.69
N ASN A 304 0.11 8.94 10.72
CA ASN A 304 0.66 10.19 11.26
C ASN A 304 1.97 10.66 10.60
N SER A 305 2.32 10.12 9.43
CA SER A 305 3.48 10.58 8.68
C SER A 305 3.19 11.88 7.93
N VAL A 306 4.24 12.67 7.68
CA VAL A 306 4.15 13.83 6.78
C VAL A 306 4.22 13.35 5.34
N GLN A 307 3.11 13.52 4.62
CA GLN A 307 3.01 13.28 3.18
C GLN A 307 2.96 14.61 2.43
N TYR A 308 3.06 14.55 1.10
CA TYR A 308 2.88 15.72 0.25
C TYR A 308 2.01 15.40 -0.96
N TYR A 309 1.53 16.44 -1.64
CA TYR A 309 0.95 16.36 -2.97
C TYR A 309 1.49 17.48 -3.85
N GLY A 310 1.40 17.30 -5.17
CA GLY A 310 1.70 18.36 -6.13
C GLY A 310 0.43 19.14 -6.47
N ILE A 311 0.54 20.47 -6.62
CA ILE A 311 -0.56 21.34 -7.03
C ILE A 311 -0.07 22.39 -8.04
N MET A 312 -0.91 22.70 -9.03
CA MET A 312 -0.79 23.83 -9.94
C MET A 312 -2.09 24.65 -9.85
N PRO A 313 -2.04 25.89 -9.32
CA PRO A 313 -3.18 26.80 -9.31
C PRO A 313 -3.61 27.24 -10.72
N PRO A 314 -4.87 27.66 -10.90
CA PRO A 314 -5.28 28.29 -12.13
C PRO A 314 -4.54 29.62 -12.34
N ARG A 315 -4.35 30.03 -13.60
CA ARG A 315 -3.83 31.36 -13.92
C ARG A 315 -4.74 32.44 -13.36
N ASN A 316 -4.14 33.49 -12.79
CA ASN A 316 -4.86 34.59 -12.14
C ASN A 316 -5.87 34.07 -11.10
N TYR A 317 -5.41 33.14 -10.24
CA TYR A 317 -6.21 32.56 -9.17
C TYR A 317 -6.89 33.64 -8.32
N ASP A 318 -8.22 33.51 -8.15
CA ASP A 318 -9.04 34.36 -7.30
C ASP A 318 -9.71 33.50 -6.21
N PRO A 319 -9.36 33.64 -4.92
CA PRO A 319 -9.94 32.84 -3.85
C PRO A 319 -11.46 33.06 -3.67
N ALA A 320 -12.05 34.11 -4.24
CA ALA A 320 -13.50 34.35 -4.20
C ALA A 320 -14.29 33.51 -5.23
N ARG A 321 -13.61 32.89 -6.21
CA ARG A 321 -14.23 32.10 -7.27
C ARG A 321 -14.07 30.60 -6.99
N LYS A 322 -15.12 29.82 -7.25
CA LYS A 322 -15.01 28.35 -7.30
C LYS A 322 -14.40 27.86 -8.60
N TYR A 323 -13.50 26.88 -8.51
CA TYR A 323 -12.80 26.29 -9.65
C TYR A 323 -13.01 24.77 -9.72
N PRO A 324 -13.23 24.22 -10.93
CA PRO A 324 -13.02 22.82 -11.21
C PRO A 324 -11.64 22.31 -10.78
N LEU A 325 -11.54 20.99 -10.57
CA LEU A 325 -10.32 20.30 -10.18
C LEU A 325 -9.99 19.21 -11.19
N ILE A 326 -8.80 19.24 -11.78
CA ILE A 326 -8.19 18.11 -12.47
C ILE A 326 -7.38 17.33 -11.43
N PHE A 327 -7.93 16.21 -10.99
CA PHE A 327 -7.33 15.31 -10.02
C PHE A 327 -6.60 14.18 -10.76
N SER A 328 -5.28 14.31 -10.89
CA SER A 328 -4.45 13.49 -11.77
C SER A 328 -3.62 12.49 -10.99
N LEU A 329 -3.81 11.20 -11.25
CA LEU A 329 -3.05 10.10 -10.65
C LEU A 329 -1.79 9.79 -11.48
N HIS A 330 -0.63 9.69 -10.85
CA HIS A 330 0.65 9.46 -11.52
C HIS A 330 0.93 8.01 -11.90
N GLY A 331 1.75 7.84 -12.94
CA GLY A 331 2.28 6.54 -13.39
C GLY A 331 3.39 5.99 -12.48
N ALA A 332 3.77 4.74 -12.71
CA ALA A 332 4.83 4.09 -11.93
C ALA A 332 6.18 4.81 -12.15
N GLY A 333 6.87 5.12 -11.06
CA GLY A 333 8.16 5.82 -11.06
C GLY A 333 8.08 7.34 -11.26
N VAL A 334 6.87 7.91 -11.36
CA VAL A 334 6.64 9.36 -11.53
C VAL A 334 6.39 10.02 -10.18
N GLU A 335 7.07 11.13 -9.90
CA GLU A 335 6.73 11.95 -8.72
C GLU A 335 5.48 12.80 -8.98
N ALA A 336 4.64 13.00 -7.95
CA ALA A 336 3.42 13.80 -8.01
C ALA A 336 3.64 15.20 -8.62
N ILE A 337 4.65 15.93 -8.14
CA ILE A 337 4.98 17.25 -8.69
C ILE A 337 5.46 17.18 -10.14
N GLY A 338 6.12 16.07 -10.52
CA GLY A 338 6.57 15.84 -11.88
C GLY A 338 5.39 15.67 -12.84
N LEU A 339 4.35 14.95 -12.42
CA LEU A 339 3.11 14.84 -13.20
C LEU A 339 2.41 16.18 -13.35
N VAL A 340 2.26 16.95 -12.25
CA VAL A 340 1.64 18.28 -12.29
C VAL A 340 2.36 19.20 -13.28
N ASN A 341 3.69 19.15 -13.32
CA ASN A 341 4.50 19.94 -14.26
C ASN A 341 4.34 19.51 -15.74
N ALA A 342 3.80 18.33 -16.02
CA ALA A 342 3.50 17.88 -17.38
C ALA A 342 2.22 18.51 -17.95
N TYR A 343 1.42 19.19 -17.12
CA TYR A 343 0.25 19.93 -17.56
C TYR A 343 0.60 21.38 -17.91
N THR A 344 0.01 21.89 -18.99
CA THR A 344 -0.09 23.34 -19.16
C THR A 344 -1.04 23.90 -18.11
N GLN A 345 -0.62 24.94 -17.39
CA GLN A 345 -1.45 25.66 -16.43
C GLN A 345 -2.78 26.11 -17.06
N LYS A 346 -3.87 25.94 -16.32
CA LYS A 346 -5.23 26.23 -16.80
C LYS A 346 -5.71 27.58 -16.29
N ASP A 347 -6.60 28.21 -17.02
CA ASP A 347 -7.29 29.43 -16.54
C ASP A 347 -8.60 29.08 -15.79
N TRP A 348 -8.98 27.80 -15.81
CA TRP A 348 -10.29 27.32 -15.37
C TRP A 348 -10.26 26.24 -14.28
N ALA A 349 -9.10 25.66 -13.95
CA ALA A 349 -9.02 24.57 -12.98
C ALA A 349 -7.70 24.56 -12.21
N PHE A 350 -7.75 23.98 -11.02
CA PHE A 350 -6.57 23.44 -10.35
C PHE A 350 -6.13 22.13 -11.02
N VAL A 351 -4.83 21.85 -11.00
CA VAL A 351 -4.31 20.49 -11.28
C VAL A 351 -3.62 19.99 -10.02
N VAL A 352 -4.06 18.85 -9.50
CA VAL A 352 -3.50 18.23 -8.29
C VAL A 352 -3.10 16.80 -8.60
N SER A 353 -1.96 16.37 -8.04
CA SER A 353 -1.56 14.96 -8.01
C SER A 353 -1.23 14.52 -6.58
N PRO A 354 -1.93 13.52 -6.03
CA PRO A 354 -1.46 12.78 -4.85
C PRO A 354 -0.17 12.00 -5.16
N THR A 355 0.46 11.39 -4.14
CA THR A 355 1.77 10.71 -4.29
C THR A 355 1.67 9.19 -4.35
N ASN A 356 0.48 8.61 -4.20
CA ASN A 356 0.30 7.17 -4.06
C ASN A 356 1.21 6.62 -2.95
N ARG A 357 1.47 7.43 -1.90
CA ARG A 357 2.52 7.26 -0.90
C ARG A 357 3.96 7.32 -1.43
N ARG A 358 4.25 6.82 -2.63
CA ARG A 358 5.54 6.85 -3.33
C ARG A 358 5.34 6.78 -4.85
N PRO A 359 6.34 7.18 -5.67
CA PRO A 359 6.28 7.05 -7.12
C PRO A 359 5.93 5.65 -7.66
N PHE A 360 6.28 4.58 -6.94
CA PHE A 360 5.95 3.19 -7.26
C PHE A 360 4.96 2.56 -6.27
N GLY A 361 4.36 3.35 -5.36
CA GLY A 361 3.76 2.91 -4.09
C GLY A 361 2.82 1.71 -4.18
N PHE A 362 1.51 1.94 -4.09
CA PHE A 362 0.53 0.85 -3.95
C PHE A 362 -0.40 0.68 -5.15
N ASP A 363 0.10 0.99 -6.35
CA ASP A 363 -0.68 0.86 -7.59
C ASP A 363 -2.06 1.57 -7.54
N TRP A 364 -2.24 2.61 -6.71
CA TRP A 364 -3.53 3.27 -6.41
C TRP A 364 -4.61 2.38 -5.79
N GLN A 365 -4.22 1.20 -5.33
CA GLN A 365 -4.99 0.30 -4.48
C GLN A 365 -4.68 0.58 -3.01
N ASP A 366 -5.48 0.04 -2.11
CA ASP A 366 -5.20 0.07 -0.67
C ASP A 366 -4.83 1.49 -0.17
N TRP A 367 -3.62 1.68 0.38
CA TRP A 367 -3.10 2.97 0.83
C TRP A 367 -2.94 4.02 -0.27
N GLY A 368 -2.73 3.62 -1.52
CA GLY A 368 -2.69 4.53 -2.66
C GLY A 368 -4.03 5.20 -2.91
N ARG A 369 -5.14 4.46 -2.76
CA ARG A 369 -6.49 5.03 -2.80
C ARG A 369 -6.71 5.94 -1.59
N LEU A 370 -6.34 5.49 -0.39
CA LEU A 370 -6.52 6.29 0.83
C LEU A 370 -5.75 7.62 0.74
N ASP A 371 -4.49 7.61 0.28
CA ASP A 371 -3.70 8.82 0.00
C ASP A 371 -4.40 9.76 -0.99
N ALA A 372 -4.97 9.21 -2.06
CA ALA A 372 -5.74 10.00 -3.02
C ALA A 372 -6.97 10.67 -2.38
N LEU A 373 -7.71 9.94 -1.53
CA LEU A 373 -8.88 10.49 -0.84
C LEU A 373 -8.49 11.54 0.21
N GLU A 374 -7.42 11.32 0.98
CA GLU A 374 -6.89 12.31 1.93
C GLU A 374 -6.51 13.60 1.21
N VAL A 375 -5.75 13.50 0.11
CA VAL A 375 -5.36 14.67 -0.68
C VAL A 375 -6.58 15.38 -1.28
N LEU A 376 -7.59 14.64 -1.74
CA LEU A 376 -8.80 15.25 -2.28
C LEU A 376 -9.52 16.09 -1.21
N GLU A 377 -9.67 15.56 0.00
CA GLU A 377 -10.27 16.31 1.12
C GLU A 377 -9.40 17.50 1.56
N GLN A 378 -8.07 17.33 1.64
CA GLN A 378 -7.14 18.44 1.94
C GLN A 378 -7.29 19.60 0.95
N VAL A 379 -7.46 19.29 -0.35
CA VAL A 379 -7.61 20.30 -1.39
C VAL A 379 -8.98 20.99 -1.32
N LYS A 380 -10.05 20.23 -1.06
CA LYS A 380 -11.41 20.79 -0.87
C LYS A 380 -11.50 21.72 0.34
N GLU A 381 -10.80 21.39 1.42
CA GLU A 381 -10.76 22.21 2.63
C GLU A 381 -9.96 23.51 2.41
N ARG A 382 -8.85 23.45 1.66
CA ARG A 382 -7.92 24.57 1.50
C ARG A 382 -8.27 25.51 0.35
N TYR A 383 -8.92 25.02 -0.70
CA TYR A 383 -9.17 25.76 -1.93
C TYR A 383 -10.66 25.82 -2.29
N PRO A 384 -11.12 26.87 -2.99
CA PRO A 384 -12.52 26.99 -3.40
C PRO A 384 -12.81 26.05 -4.58
N ILE A 385 -12.89 24.75 -4.31
CA ILE A 385 -13.18 23.74 -5.34
C ILE A 385 -14.69 23.68 -5.61
N ASP A 386 -15.04 23.58 -6.88
CA ASP A 386 -16.37 23.20 -7.33
C ASP A 386 -16.48 21.67 -7.28
N GLU A 387 -17.11 21.15 -6.22
CA GLU A 387 -17.20 19.71 -5.96
C GLU A 387 -18.01 18.93 -7.01
N ASP A 388 -18.87 19.62 -7.78
CA ASP A 388 -19.58 19.02 -8.91
C ASP A 388 -18.74 19.00 -10.19
N ARG A 389 -17.49 19.48 -10.13
CA ARG A 389 -16.56 19.57 -11.28
C ARG A 389 -15.16 19.11 -10.91
N ILE A 390 -15.09 18.00 -10.18
CA ILE A 390 -13.86 17.25 -9.92
C ILE A 390 -13.70 16.18 -11.00
N HIS A 391 -12.61 16.23 -11.76
CA HIS A 391 -12.32 15.32 -12.87
C HIS A 391 -11.14 14.42 -12.52
N LEU A 392 -11.38 13.11 -12.52
CA LEU A 392 -10.36 12.11 -12.25
C LEU A 392 -9.63 11.75 -13.55
N THR A 393 -8.30 11.81 -13.57
CA THR A 393 -7.49 11.43 -14.73
C THR A 393 -6.17 10.80 -14.29
N GLY A 394 -5.42 10.19 -15.21
CA GLY A 394 -4.14 9.57 -14.90
C GLY A 394 -3.61 8.71 -16.04
N HIS A 395 -2.32 8.38 -15.99
CA HIS A 395 -1.63 7.62 -17.04
C HIS A 395 -0.92 6.37 -16.50
N SER A 396 -0.95 5.25 -17.23
CA SER A 396 -0.28 3.99 -16.86
C SER A 396 -0.81 3.45 -15.52
N MET A 397 0.03 3.32 -14.48
CA MET A 397 -0.42 3.07 -13.11
C MET A 397 -1.50 4.06 -12.66
N GLY A 398 -1.36 5.34 -13.01
CA GLY A 398 -2.39 6.35 -12.77
C GLY A 398 -3.69 6.07 -13.52
N GLY A 399 -3.63 5.56 -14.75
CA GLY A 399 -4.80 5.16 -15.53
C GLY A 399 -5.51 3.95 -14.93
N HIS A 400 -4.76 2.98 -14.38
CA HIS A 400 -5.32 1.91 -13.55
C HIS A 400 -5.97 2.49 -12.28
N GLY A 401 -5.32 3.47 -11.64
CA GLY A 401 -5.88 4.20 -10.51
C GLY A 401 -7.19 4.92 -10.83
N VAL A 402 -7.36 5.48 -12.04
CA VAL A 402 -8.62 6.10 -12.46
C VAL A 402 -9.76 5.07 -12.44
N TRP A 403 -9.50 3.87 -12.96
CA TRP A 403 -10.48 2.78 -12.86
C TRP A 403 -10.73 2.36 -11.42
N HIS A 404 -9.66 2.22 -10.62
CA HIS A 404 -9.79 1.75 -9.24
C HIS A 404 -10.52 2.76 -8.34
N VAL A 405 -10.03 4.00 -8.26
CA VAL A 405 -10.61 5.08 -7.45
C VAL A 405 -11.98 5.49 -8.00
N GLY A 406 -12.09 5.68 -9.32
CA GLY A 406 -13.33 6.14 -9.95
C GLY A 406 -14.48 5.15 -9.86
N LEU A 407 -14.22 3.83 -9.99
CA LEU A 407 -15.28 2.82 -9.83
C LEU A 407 -15.57 2.47 -8.36
N THR A 408 -14.63 2.77 -7.45
CA THR A 408 -14.89 2.63 -6.00
C THR A 408 -15.73 3.80 -5.48
N HIS A 409 -15.49 5.02 -5.98
CA HIS A 409 -16.16 6.27 -5.57
C HIS A 409 -16.73 7.05 -6.77
N PRO A 410 -17.67 6.46 -7.55
CA PRO A 410 -18.16 7.10 -8.77
C PRO A 410 -18.92 8.41 -8.51
N ASP A 411 -19.40 8.58 -7.28
CA ASP A 411 -20.14 9.73 -6.81
C ASP A 411 -19.26 10.93 -6.42
N LEU A 412 -17.93 10.82 -6.44
CA LEU A 412 -17.04 11.96 -6.17
C LEU A 412 -16.66 12.76 -7.41
N PHE A 413 -16.88 12.21 -8.62
CA PHE A 413 -16.28 12.74 -9.84
C PHE A 413 -17.33 13.13 -10.88
N ALA A 414 -17.11 14.26 -11.54
CA ALA A 414 -17.87 14.69 -12.71
C ALA A 414 -17.49 13.90 -13.96
N SER A 415 -16.26 13.39 -14.04
CA SER A 415 -15.81 12.49 -15.10
C SER A 415 -14.54 11.74 -14.72
N ALA A 416 -14.29 10.63 -15.44
CA ALA A 416 -13.08 9.82 -15.32
C ALA A 416 -12.38 9.67 -16.68
N SER A 417 -11.08 9.98 -16.75
CA SER A 417 -10.30 9.95 -17.99
C SER A 417 -9.06 9.07 -17.86
N PRO A 418 -9.19 7.73 -17.94
CA PRO A 418 -8.05 6.82 -17.84
C PRO A 418 -7.19 6.83 -19.10
N GLY A 419 -5.88 7.07 -18.94
CA GLY A 419 -4.86 6.94 -19.97
C GLY A 419 -4.01 5.68 -19.79
N ALA A 420 -3.93 4.81 -20.80
CA ALA A 420 -3.06 3.60 -20.77
C ALA A 420 -3.17 2.76 -19.48
N GLY A 421 -4.37 2.65 -18.90
CA GLY A 421 -4.61 1.93 -17.64
C GLY A 421 -4.93 0.44 -17.85
N TRP A 422 -4.39 -0.42 -17.00
CA TRP A 422 -4.70 -1.86 -17.04
C TRP A 422 -5.96 -2.24 -16.25
N THR A 423 -6.51 -3.41 -16.56
CA THR A 423 -7.74 -3.94 -15.94
C THR A 423 -7.52 -4.50 -14.53
N ASN A 424 -6.54 -5.39 -14.38
CA ASN A 424 -6.08 -5.97 -13.12
C ASN A 424 -4.65 -6.50 -13.29
N HIS A 425 -3.98 -6.85 -12.18
CA HIS A 425 -2.60 -7.33 -12.21
C HIS A 425 -2.43 -8.61 -13.03
N GLN A 426 -3.37 -9.56 -12.92
CA GLN A 426 -3.29 -10.87 -13.57
C GLN A 426 -3.34 -10.77 -15.11
N LEU A 427 -3.98 -9.73 -15.65
CA LEU A 427 -4.06 -9.51 -17.09
C LEU A 427 -3.04 -8.50 -17.60
N TYR A 428 -2.43 -7.71 -16.71
CA TYR A 428 -1.32 -6.83 -17.08
C TYR A 428 -0.03 -7.64 -17.22
N VAL A 429 0.32 -8.38 -16.17
CA VAL A 429 1.45 -9.32 -16.17
C VAL A 429 0.92 -10.68 -15.71
N PRO A 430 0.69 -11.64 -16.63
CA PRO A 430 0.12 -12.95 -16.31
C PRO A 430 0.81 -13.72 -15.17
N TRP A 431 0.00 -14.29 -14.28
CA TRP A 431 0.50 -15.05 -13.11
C TRP A 431 0.70 -16.54 -13.38
N THR A 432 0.74 -16.95 -14.65
CA THR A 432 0.77 -18.36 -15.09
C THR A 432 1.90 -19.19 -14.47
N TRP A 433 2.99 -18.56 -14.03
CA TRP A 433 4.17 -19.20 -13.46
C TRP A 433 4.31 -19.05 -11.94
N GLN A 434 3.30 -18.52 -11.25
CA GLN A 434 3.31 -18.55 -9.78
C GLN A 434 3.25 -19.99 -9.27
N LYS A 435 4.10 -20.34 -8.31
CA LYS A 435 4.05 -21.62 -7.57
C LYS A 435 2.65 -21.84 -7.00
N SER A 436 2.03 -20.78 -6.50
CA SER A 436 0.65 -20.76 -6.04
C SER A 436 -0.33 -21.26 -7.11
N ILE A 437 -0.19 -20.87 -8.38
CA ILE A 437 -1.08 -21.37 -9.45
C ILE A 437 -0.78 -22.84 -9.79
N LEU A 438 0.47 -23.26 -9.67
CA LEU A 438 0.90 -24.62 -10.04
C LEU A 438 0.59 -25.68 -8.98
N TYR A 439 0.63 -25.31 -7.69
CA TYR A 439 0.61 -26.27 -6.58
C TYR A 439 -0.55 -26.08 -5.60
N ALA A 440 -1.26 -24.94 -5.64
CA ALA A 440 -2.36 -24.72 -4.71
C ALA A 440 -3.60 -25.51 -5.10
N GLU A 441 -4.31 -25.99 -4.09
CA GLU A 441 -5.63 -26.59 -4.22
C GLU A 441 -6.68 -25.52 -4.58
N PRO A 442 -7.77 -25.88 -5.26
CA PRO A 442 -8.79 -24.92 -5.71
C PRO A 442 -9.36 -24.02 -4.59
N TRP A 443 -9.47 -24.53 -3.35
CA TRP A 443 -9.99 -23.74 -2.22
C TRP A 443 -9.01 -22.65 -1.76
N GLN A 444 -7.69 -22.91 -1.81
CA GLN A 444 -6.65 -21.93 -1.45
C GLN A 444 -6.70 -20.74 -2.41
N LEU A 445 -6.77 -21.03 -3.72
CA LEU A 445 -6.90 -20.01 -4.74
C LEU A 445 -8.23 -19.27 -4.64
N ALA A 446 -9.33 -19.95 -4.32
CA ALA A 446 -10.62 -19.30 -4.14
C ALA A 446 -10.60 -18.24 -3.02
N VAL A 447 -9.95 -18.53 -1.89
CA VAL A 447 -9.78 -17.56 -0.79
C VAL A 447 -8.90 -16.39 -1.23
N ARG A 448 -7.71 -16.67 -1.78
CA ARG A 448 -6.77 -15.65 -2.25
C ARG A 448 -7.37 -14.73 -3.30
N ASP A 449 -7.96 -15.33 -4.34
CA ASP A 449 -8.49 -14.61 -5.50
C ASP A 449 -9.75 -13.81 -5.13
N HIS A 450 -10.46 -14.21 -4.07
CA HIS A 450 -11.52 -13.38 -3.49
C HIS A 450 -10.97 -12.10 -2.86
N VAL A 451 -9.89 -12.16 -2.07
CA VAL A 451 -9.24 -10.93 -1.53
C VAL A 451 -8.78 -10.01 -2.66
N LEU A 452 -8.21 -10.61 -3.71
CA LEU A 452 -7.73 -9.89 -4.89
C LEU A 452 -8.85 -9.39 -5.81
N ARG A 453 -10.11 -9.71 -5.51
CA ARG A 453 -11.24 -9.37 -6.35
C ARG A 453 -11.43 -7.86 -6.47
N THR A 454 -10.97 -7.11 -5.48
CA THR A 454 -10.93 -5.65 -5.42
C THR A 454 -10.04 -5.00 -6.48
N ASP A 455 -9.03 -5.72 -7.00
CA ASP A 455 -8.17 -5.28 -8.12
C ASP A 455 -8.87 -5.43 -9.49
N ASN A 456 -9.90 -6.28 -9.59
CA ASN A 456 -10.57 -6.55 -10.87
C ASN A 456 -11.62 -5.48 -11.22
N GLN A 457 -11.14 -4.37 -11.78
CA GLN A 457 -11.94 -3.19 -12.12
C GLN A 457 -12.95 -3.43 -13.23
N LEU A 458 -12.61 -4.22 -14.23
CA LEU A 458 -13.51 -4.50 -15.35
C LEU A 458 -14.83 -5.15 -14.89
N ALA A 459 -14.78 -5.92 -13.79
CA ALA A 459 -15.96 -6.55 -13.22
C ALA A 459 -16.79 -5.64 -12.29
N ARG A 460 -16.31 -4.41 -12.04
CA ARG A 460 -17.02 -3.33 -11.33
C ARG A 460 -17.44 -2.19 -12.26
N LEU A 461 -17.29 -2.36 -13.58
CA LEU A 461 -17.48 -1.27 -14.54
C LEU A 461 -18.90 -0.71 -14.55
N GLU A 462 -19.90 -1.49 -14.14
CA GLU A 462 -21.28 -1.05 -13.96
C GLU A 462 -21.43 0.08 -12.93
N ASN A 463 -20.48 0.23 -12.00
CA ASN A 463 -20.46 1.36 -11.06
C ASN A 463 -20.30 2.72 -11.78
N ALA A 464 -19.82 2.73 -13.05
CA ALA A 464 -19.72 3.93 -13.85
C ALA A 464 -21.04 4.37 -14.53
N SER A 465 -22.19 3.82 -14.12
CA SER A 465 -23.50 4.12 -14.71
C SER A 465 -23.82 5.63 -14.81
N ASN A 466 -23.32 6.43 -13.87
CA ASN A 466 -23.49 7.89 -13.83
C ASN A 466 -22.16 8.66 -13.94
N LEU A 467 -21.09 8.01 -14.39
CA LEU A 467 -19.74 8.58 -14.48
C LEU A 467 -19.29 8.63 -15.94
N PRO A 468 -19.34 9.81 -16.59
CA PRO A 468 -18.83 9.98 -17.96
C PRO A 468 -17.34 9.61 -18.08
N ILE A 469 -16.99 8.80 -19.10
CA ILE A 469 -15.64 8.27 -19.27
C ILE A 469 -14.96 8.74 -20.55
N TYR A 470 -13.67 9.11 -20.48
CA TYR A 470 -12.80 9.35 -21.65
C TYR A 470 -11.56 8.45 -21.62
N ILE A 471 -11.53 7.42 -22.47
CA ILE A 471 -10.39 6.50 -22.56
C ILE A 471 -9.40 7.03 -23.59
N LEU A 472 -8.16 7.31 -23.16
CA LEU A 472 -7.05 7.71 -24.04
C LEU A 472 -5.98 6.62 -24.12
N GLN A 473 -5.55 6.26 -25.32
CA GLN A 473 -4.59 5.17 -25.52
C GLN A 473 -3.62 5.45 -26.68
N GLY A 474 -2.33 5.17 -26.49
CA GLY A 474 -1.37 5.11 -27.59
C GLY A 474 -1.58 3.84 -28.43
N GLY A 475 -1.71 3.97 -29.74
CA GLY A 475 -1.97 2.84 -30.66
C GLY A 475 -0.81 1.87 -30.80
N ALA A 476 0.42 2.31 -30.50
CA ALA A 476 1.65 1.51 -30.51
C ALA A 476 2.23 1.31 -29.09
N ASP A 477 1.39 1.38 -28.06
CA ASP A 477 1.78 1.14 -26.67
C ASP A 477 2.21 -0.33 -26.48
N ASP A 478 3.48 -0.53 -26.16
CA ASP A 478 4.13 -1.82 -25.92
C ASP A 478 4.28 -2.15 -24.43
N ASN A 479 3.94 -1.22 -23.54
CA ASN A 479 4.00 -1.42 -22.10
C ASN A 479 2.62 -1.80 -21.55
N VAL A 480 1.59 -1.00 -21.81
CA VAL A 480 0.19 -1.34 -21.54
C VAL A 480 -0.55 -1.43 -22.87
N PRO A 481 -0.60 -2.62 -23.50
CA PRO A 481 -1.16 -2.75 -24.83
C PRO A 481 -2.59 -2.24 -24.93
N ALA A 482 -2.92 -1.60 -26.05
CA ALA A 482 -4.23 -1.02 -26.33
C ALA A 482 -5.41 -2.01 -26.19
N PHE A 483 -5.12 -3.31 -26.19
CA PHE A 483 -6.04 -4.37 -25.78
C PHE A 483 -6.78 -4.05 -24.47
N GLN A 484 -6.11 -3.51 -23.45
CA GLN A 484 -6.73 -3.17 -22.16
C GLN A 484 -7.82 -2.09 -22.32
N ALA A 485 -7.49 -0.99 -23.01
CA ALA A 485 -8.45 0.08 -23.31
C ALA A 485 -9.64 -0.42 -24.16
N ARG A 486 -9.37 -1.27 -25.16
CA ARG A 486 -10.40 -1.87 -26.03
C ARG A 486 -11.36 -2.78 -25.24
N LEU A 487 -10.88 -3.50 -24.22
CA LEU A 487 -11.75 -4.31 -23.34
C LEU A 487 -12.77 -3.43 -22.60
N TYR A 488 -12.32 -2.31 -22.02
CA TYR A 488 -13.19 -1.35 -21.35
C TYR A 488 -14.19 -0.72 -22.33
N ALA A 489 -13.72 -0.19 -23.45
CA ALA A 489 -14.58 0.42 -24.46
C ALA A 489 -15.67 -0.56 -24.95
N LYS A 490 -15.29 -1.81 -25.22
CA LYS A 490 -16.23 -2.87 -25.61
C LYS A 490 -17.28 -3.15 -24.52
N ARG A 491 -16.90 -3.14 -23.24
CA ARG A 491 -17.82 -3.37 -22.13
C ARG A 491 -18.75 -2.18 -21.91
N LEU A 492 -18.24 -0.95 -21.91
CA LEU A 492 -19.04 0.28 -21.81
C LEU A 492 -20.08 0.37 -22.94
N ASN A 493 -19.67 0.09 -24.18
CA ASN A 493 -20.59 0.05 -25.33
C ASN A 493 -21.72 -0.98 -25.14
N ARG A 494 -21.42 -2.14 -24.56
CA ARG A 494 -22.44 -3.17 -24.27
C ARG A 494 -23.37 -2.78 -23.12
N LEU A 495 -22.89 -1.99 -22.17
CA LEU A 495 -23.68 -1.46 -21.06
C LEU A 495 -24.53 -0.25 -21.51
N GLY A 496 -24.20 0.38 -22.63
CA GLY A 496 -24.90 1.56 -23.14
C GLY A 496 -24.56 2.85 -22.40
N PHE A 497 -23.39 2.90 -21.74
CA PHE A 497 -22.96 4.06 -20.95
C PHE A 497 -22.38 5.16 -21.84
N ASP A 498 -22.39 6.40 -21.35
CA ASP A 498 -21.75 7.53 -22.02
C ASP A 498 -20.22 7.44 -21.88
N TYR A 499 -19.53 7.22 -22.99
CA TYR A 499 -18.08 7.17 -23.02
C TYR A 499 -17.51 7.66 -24.34
N HIS A 500 -16.30 8.20 -24.28
CA HIS A 500 -15.45 8.45 -25.43
C HIS A 500 -14.23 7.53 -25.38
N TYR A 501 -13.81 7.04 -26.53
CA TYR A 501 -12.58 6.26 -26.67
C TYR A 501 -11.75 6.82 -27.82
N GLU A 502 -10.53 7.22 -27.50
CA GLU A 502 -9.55 7.71 -28.46
C GLU A 502 -8.28 6.88 -28.38
N GLU A 503 -8.01 6.14 -29.44
CA GLU A 503 -6.73 5.50 -29.68
C GLU A 503 -5.95 6.34 -30.70
N VAL A 504 -4.79 6.84 -30.30
CA VAL A 504 -3.96 7.72 -31.14
C VAL A 504 -2.95 6.87 -31.91
N PRO A 505 -3.07 6.74 -33.25
CA PRO A 505 -2.22 5.87 -34.05
C PRO A 505 -0.73 6.18 -33.88
N GLU A 506 0.10 5.13 -33.91
CA GLU A 506 1.58 5.18 -33.80
C GLU A 506 2.14 5.79 -32.50
N LYS A 507 1.30 6.29 -31.58
CA LYS A 507 1.79 6.83 -30.32
C LYS A 507 2.20 5.68 -29.37
N PRO A 508 3.39 5.78 -28.76
CA PRO A 508 3.89 4.79 -27.80
C PRO A 508 3.20 4.96 -26.44
N HIS A 509 3.71 4.27 -25.40
CA HIS A 509 3.18 4.38 -24.04
C HIS A 509 3.14 5.81 -23.51
N TRP A 510 4.14 6.65 -23.78
CA TRP A 510 4.14 8.07 -23.40
C TRP A 510 4.53 8.94 -24.59
N TRP A 511 3.77 9.99 -24.87
CA TRP A 511 4.07 10.92 -25.96
C TRP A 511 3.83 12.39 -25.59
N SER A 512 4.47 13.28 -26.35
CA SER A 512 4.24 14.71 -26.33
C SER A 512 4.31 15.26 -27.76
N ASP A 513 3.28 16.00 -28.19
CA ASP A 513 3.23 16.67 -29.49
C ASP A 513 3.14 18.17 -29.28
N ASP A 514 4.02 18.95 -29.92
CA ASP A 514 4.06 20.42 -29.78
C ASP A 514 4.09 20.91 -28.32
N GLY A 515 4.78 20.16 -27.46
CA GLY A 515 4.87 20.44 -26.01
C GLY A 515 3.67 19.99 -25.18
N ILE A 516 2.67 19.34 -25.77
CA ILE A 516 1.49 18.80 -25.09
C ILE A 516 1.70 17.32 -24.79
N ALA A 517 1.90 16.99 -23.51
CA ALA A 517 1.96 15.61 -23.04
C ALA A 517 0.60 14.90 -23.20
N CYS A 518 0.60 13.57 -23.29
CA CYS A 518 -0.61 12.74 -23.37
C CYS A 518 -1.60 13.00 -22.22
N VAL A 519 -1.12 13.27 -21.01
CA VAL A 519 -1.94 13.65 -19.84
C VAL A 519 -2.62 15.01 -19.99
N ASN A 520 -2.17 15.82 -20.95
CA ASN A 520 -2.65 17.16 -21.22
C ASN A 520 -3.41 17.27 -22.56
N TRP A 521 -3.93 16.14 -23.07
CA TRP A 521 -4.51 16.04 -24.40
C TRP A 521 -5.72 16.98 -24.61
N PRO A 522 -5.77 17.80 -25.68
CA PRO A 522 -6.76 18.88 -25.81
C PRO A 522 -8.21 18.40 -25.78
N ARG A 523 -8.52 17.32 -26.52
CA ARG A 523 -9.90 16.78 -26.57
C ARG A 523 -10.36 16.21 -25.23
N MET A 524 -9.44 15.60 -24.48
CA MET A 524 -9.71 15.14 -23.12
C MET A 524 -9.95 16.32 -22.16
N MET A 525 -9.18 17.41 -22.30
CA MET A 525 -9.39 18.64 -21.52
C MET A 525 -10.73 19.29 -21.83
N GLU A 526 -11.11 19.39 -23.11
CA GLU A 526 -12.40 19.90 -23.54
C GLU A 526 -13.56 19.04 -23.06
N PHE A 527 -13.38 17.72 -23.05
CA PHE A 527 -14.36 16.78 -22.47
C PHE A 527 -14.55 17.08 -20.99
N MET A 528 -13.49 17.06 -20.18
CA MET A 528 -13.57 17.34 -18.74
C MET A 528 -14.23 18.70 -18.47
N GLN A 529 -13.82 19.75 -19.18
CA GLN A 529 -14.38 21.09 -18.97
C GLN A 529 -15.91 21.17 -19.15
N LYS A 530 -16.52 20.29 -19.95
CA LYS A 530 -17.97 20.28 -20.19
C LYS A 530 -18.76 19.48 -19.16
N GLN A 531 -18.10 18.62 -18.39
CA GLN A 531 -18.78 17.72 -17.47
C GLN A 531 -19.12 18.42 -16.15
N VAL A 532 -20.29 18.07 -15.63
CA VAL A 532 -20.79 18.45 -14.31
C VAL A 532 -21.44 17.20 -13.72
N ARG A 533 -21.09 16.88 -12.48
CA ARG A 533 -21.63 15.73 -11.76
C ARG A 533 -23.12 15.94 -11.44
N ASP A 534 -23.93 14.91 -11.62
CA ASP A 534 -25.25 14.84 -11.00
C ASP A 534 -25.11 14.23 -9.59
N PRO A 535 -25.31 14.98 -8.50
CA PRO A 535 -25.18 14.46 -7.14
C PRO A 535 -26.32 13.50 -6.77
N TYR A 536 -27.43 13.45 -7.53
CA TYR A 536 -28.58 12.62 -7.22
C TYR A 536 -29.23 12.05 -8.50
N PRO A 537 -28.55 11.09 -9.18
CA PRO A 537 -29.06 10.46 -10.39
C PRO A 537 -30.30 9.60 -10.12
N GLU A 538 -31.16 9.45 -11.12
CA GLU A 538 -32.41 8.66 -11.00
C GLU A 538 -32.16 7.15 -10.89
N HIS A 539 -31.05 6.65 -11.42
CA HIS A 539 -30.65 5.25 -11.36
C HIS A 539 -29.26 5.13 -10.76
N VAL A 540 -29.06 4.21 -9.82
CA VAL A 540 -27.75 3.94 -9.21
C VAL A 540 -27.51 2.45 -9.20
N TYR A 541 -26.33 2.06 -9.67
CA TYR A 541 -25.81 0.70 -9.51
C TYR A 541 -24.52 0.75 -8.70
N TYR A 542 -24.40 -0.12 -7.71
CA TYR A 542 -23.18 -0.26 -6.93
C TYR A 542 -22.84 -1.72 -6.64
N ARG A 543 -21.60 -2.09 -6.97
CA ARG A 543 -21.01 -3.40 -6.70
C ARG A 543 -19.70 -3.25 -5.95
N SER A 544 -19.52 -4.05 -4.90
CA SER A 544 -18.25 -4.17 -4.20
C SER A 544 -17.96 -5.60 -3.75
N ALA A 545 -16.68 -5.99 -3.81
CA ALA A 545 -16.18 -7.22 -3.21
C ALA A 545 -15.76 -7.01 -1.74
N ASP A 546 -15.53 -5.76 -1.35
CA ASP A 546 -15.06 -5.38 -0.02
C ASP A 546 -15.64 -4.01 0.36
N LEU A 547 -16.58 -4.02 1.31
CA LEU A 547 -17.27 -2.80 1.75
C LEU A 547 -16.36 -1.83 2.50
N THR A 548 -15.14 -2.23 2.88
CA THR A 548 -14.21 -1.32 3.56
C THR A 548 -13.47 -0.42 2.58
N GLN A 549 -13.53 -0.71 1.28
CA GLN A 549 -13.01 0.17 0.24
C GLN A 549 -13.92 1.38 0.03
N ASN A 550 -15.22 1.09 -0.07
CA ASN A 550 -16.34 2.00 -0.01
C ASN A 550 -17.60 1.13 0.08
N ASN A 551 -18.65 1.64 0.72
CA ASN A 551 -19.85 0.86 1.02
C ASN A 551 -21.05 1.26 0.15
N GLY A 552 -20.96 2.33 -0.64
CA GLY A 552 -22.07 2.79 -1.47
C GLY A 552 -21.67 3.86 -2.49
N ALA A 553 -22.65 4.34 -3.25
CA ALA A 553 -22.48 5.49 -4.12
C ALA A 553 -23.76 6.32 -4.16
N TYR A 554 -23.62 7.64 -4.24
CA TYR A 554 -24.73 8.59 -4.31
C TYR A 554 -25.69 8.37 -3.13
N TRP A 555 -26.94 7.99 -3.41
CA TRP A 555 -27.98 7.78 -2.41
C TRP A 555 -28.12 6.33 -1.93
N LEU A 556 -27.29 5.39 -2.39
CA LEU A 556 -27.46 3.95 -2.14
C LEU A 556 -26.24 3.34 -1.45
N HIS A 557 -26.42 2.84 -0.21
CA HIS A 557 -25.32 2.41 0.66
C HIS A 557 -25.53 1.02 1.24
N ILE A 558 -24.61 0.08 1.03
CA ILE A 558 -24.63 -1.27 1.59
C ILE A 558 -24.05 -1.21 3.01
N HIS A 559 -24.78 -1.72 3.99
CA HIS A 559 -24.37 -1.72 5.39
C HIS A 559 -23.93 -3.10 5.88
N ALA A 560 -24.46 -4.18 5.30
CA ALA A 560 -24.03 -5.55 5.60
C ALA A 560 -24.32 -6.51 4.43
N ILE A 561 -23.50 -7.57 4.35
CA ILE A 561 -23.57 -8.61 3.32
C ILE A 561 -23.83 -9.99 3.94
N LYS A 562 -24.28 -10.96 3.15
CA LYS A 562 -24.62 -12.31 3.63
C LYS A 562 -23.45 -13.27 3.64
N ASP A 563 -22.66 -13.28 2.57
CA ASP A 563 -21.49 -14.14 2.38
C ASP A 563 -20.31 -13.28 1.97
N ARG A 564 -19.27 -13.20 2.81
CA ARG A 564 -18.08 -12.40 2.51
C ARG A 564 -17.33 -12.90 1.29
N ARG A 565 -17.53 -14.13 0.82
CA ARG A 565 -16.82 -14.70 -0.33
C ARG A 565 -17.44 -14.35 -1.69
N GLN A 566 -18.49 -13.53 -1.69
CA GLN A 566 -19.21 -13.13 -2.91
C GLN A 566 -19.33 -11.61 -2.97
N ASP A 567 -19.30 -11.05 -4.18
CA ASP A 567 -19.55 -9.62 -4.36
C ASP A 567 -20.97 -9.25 -3.89
N ALA A 568 -21.10 -8.08 -3.30
CA ALA A 568 -22.38 -7.46 -3.01
C ALA A 568 -22.77 -6.53 -4.15
N VAL A 569 -24.05 -6.58 -4.52
CA VAL A 569 -24.62 -5.69 -5.54
C VAL A 569 -25.90 -5.08 -4.98
N ILE A 570 -26.04 -3.77 -5.17
CA ILE A 570 -27.27 -3.03 -4.92
C ILE A 570 -27.55 -2.13 -6.12
N GLU A 571 -28.78 -2.13 -6.59
CA GLU A 571 -29.23 -1.33 -7.73
C GLU A 571 -30.56 -0.67 -7.38
N GLY A 572 -30.72 0.61 -7.71
CA GLY A 572 -31.89 1.38 -7.34
C GLY A 572 -32.36 2.35 -8.41
N TRP A 573 -33.67 2.58 -8.45
CA TRP A 573 -34.34 3.58 -9.27
C TRP A 573 -35.21 4.48 -8.41
N VAL A 574 -35.16 5.78 -8.69
CA VAL A 574 -36.12 6.77 -8.19
C VAL A 574 -37.40 6.64 -9.01
N GLU A 575 -38.54 6.51 -8.35
CA GLU A 575 -39.87 6.44 -8.95
C GLU A 575 -40.73 7.60 -8.42
N ASP A 576 -41.89 7.86 -9.03
CA ASP A 576 -42.75 9.01 -8.70
C ASP A 576 -43.09 9.11 -7.20
N ASP A 577 -43.39 7.97 -6.56
CA ASP A 577 -43.80 7.87 -5.16
C ASP A 577 -42.78 7.16 -4.24
N GLY A 578 -41.57 6.88 -4.73
CA GLY A 578 -40.49 6.36 -3.90
C GLY A 578 -39.35 5.68 -4.66
N TYR A 579 -39.01 4.44 -4.32
CA TYR A 579 -37.83 3.77 -4.88
C TYR A 579 -38.08 2.29 -5.20
N ARG A 580 -37.45 1.81 -6.28
CA ARG A 580 -37.31 0.38 -6.57
C ARG A 580 -35.87 -0.03 -6.32
N ILE A 581 -35.63 -1.12 -5.59
CA ILE A 581 -34.31 -1.60 -5.19
C ILE A 581 -34.18 -3.09 -5.51
N ARG A 582 -33.01 -3.50 -6.00
CA ARG A 582 -32.61 -4.89 -6.18
C ARG A 582 -31.29 -5.15 -5.47
N THR A 583 -31.18 -6.32 -4.86
CA THR A 583 -30.00 -6.70 -4.09
C THR A 583 -29.50 -8.10 -4.44
N VAL A 584 -28.19 -8.26 -4.42
CA VAL A 584 -27.51 -9.56 -4.46
C VAL A 584 -26.49 -9.58 -3.33
N ASN A 585 -26.53 -10.64 -2.51
CA ASN A 585 -25.65 -10.80 -1.35
C ASN A 585 -25.73 -9.67 -0.28
N VAL A 586 -26.75 -8.81 -0.30
CA VAL A 586 -26.97 -7.77 0.72
C VAL A 586 -27.94 -8.26 1.80
N SER A 587 -27.60 -7.98 3.07
CA SER A 587 -28.46 -8.24 4.24
C SER A 587 -28.95 -6.96 4.92
N ARG A 588 -28.23 -5.83 4.75
CA ARG A 588 -28.61 -4.51 5.27
C ARG A 588 -28.12 -3.40 4.35
N PHE A 589 -28.92 -2.36 4.13
CA PHE A 589 -28.54 -1.19 3.33
C PHE A 589 -29.27 0.07 3.80
N ALA A 590 -28.85 1.24 3.31
CA ALA A 590 -29.50 2.51 3.53
C ALA A 590 -29.74 3.28 2.24
N LEU A 591 -30.79 4.10 2.28
CA LEU A 591 -31.14 5.10 1.27
C LEU A 591 -30.92 6.48 1.86
N ARG A 592 -30.13 7.34 1.19
CA ARG A 592 -30.07 8.78 1.48
C ARG A 592 -31.10 9.50 0.63
N LEU A 593 -32.00 10.22 1.27
CA LEU A 593 -33.14 10.87 0.63
C LEU A 593 -32.78 12.28 0.19
N ARG A 594 -33.46 12.80 -0.83
CA ARG A 594 -33.47 14.24 -1.07
C ARG A 594 -34.11 14.95 0.12
N GLU A 595 -33.60 16.12 0.49
CA GLU A 595 -34.14 16.91 1.62
C GLU A 595 -35.66 17.11 1.52
N GLU A 596 -36.17 17.35 0.31
CA GLU A 596 -37.60 17.55 0.02
C GLU A 596 -38.48 16.32 0.27
N LYS A 597 -37.91 15.12 0.38
CA LYS A 597 -38.63 13.87 0.68
C LYS A 597 -38.61 13.50 2.17
N ALA A 598 -37.81 14.18 3.00
CA ALA A 598 -37.82 13.98 4.44
C ALA A 598 -39.21 14.31 5.01
N GLY A 599 -39.75 13.46 5.89
CA GLY A 599 -41.08 13.59 6.47
C GLY A 599 -42.25 13.10 5.61
N THR A 600 -42.00 12.63 4.38
CA THR A 600 -43.05 12.15 3.47
C THR A 600 -43.23 10.63 3.52
N LYS A 601 -44.38 10.14 3.05
CA LYS A 601 -44.61 8.70 2.84
C LYS A 601 -43.92 8.27 1.55
N ILE A 602 -43.13 7.20 1.63
CA ILE A 602 -42.35 6.65 0.52
C ILE A 602 -42.81 5.22 0.25
N ALA A 603 -43.12 4.91 -1.01
CA ALA A 603 -43.37 3.56 -1.49
C ALA A 603 -42.06 2.89 -1.92
N LEU A 604 -41.88 1.61 -1.57
CA LEU A 604 -40.64 0.89 -1.81
C LEU A 604 -40.93 -0.49 -2.38
N ILE A 605 -40.19 -0.87 -3.41
CA ILE A 605 -40.18 -2.22 -3.97
C ILE A 605 -38.76 -2.76 -3.82
N ILE A 606 -38.52 -3.75 -2.95
CA ILE A 606 -37.18 -4.29 -2.65
C ILE A 606 -37.18 -5.81 -2.92
N ASP A 607 -36.41 -6.28 -3.89
CA ASP A 607 -36.36 -7.72 -4.27
C ASP A 607 -37.77 -8.35 -4.47
N ASP A 608 -38.70 -7.59 -5.04
CA ASP A 608 -40.13 -7.92 -5.23
C ASP A 608 -41.04 -7.74 -3.99
N ASP A 609 -40.49 -7.47 -2.80
CA ASP A 609 -41.28 -7.09 -1.62
C ASP A 609 -41.78 -5.65 -1.73
N THR A 610 -43.07 -5.41 -1.45
CA THR A 610 -43.63 -4.05 -1.40
C THR A 610 -43.73 -3.55 0.04
N LEU A 611 -43.15 -2.38 0.30
CA LEU A 611 -43.09 -1.73 1.61
C LEU A 611 -43.55 -0.27 1.48
N SER A 612 -44.02 0.31 2.58
CA SER A 612 -44.21 1.75 2.66
C SER A 612 -43.81 2.25 4.03
N THR A 613 -43.11 3.37 4.09
CA THR A 613 -42.64 3.96 5.35
C THR A 613 -42.72 5.49 5.30
N ILE A 614 -42.56 6.13 6.46
CA ILE A 614 -42.42 7.59 6.57
C ILE A 614 -40.95 7.87 6.87
N ALA A 615 -40.31 8.67 6.02
CA ALA A 615 -38.94 9.13 6.24
C ALA A 615 -38.89 10.05 7.46
N LYS A 616 -38.39 9.57 8.61
CA LYS A 616 -38.24 10.42 9.80
C LYS A 616 -36.97 11.28 9.75
N THR A 617 -36.03 10.87 8.92
CA THR A 617 -34.67 11.39 8.75
C THR A 617 -34.35 11.48 7.24
N ASP A 618 -33.21 12.06 6.92
CA ASP A 618 -32.63 12.10 5.57
C ASP A 618 -32.02 10.75 5.13
N SER A 619 -32.01 9.75 6.01
CA SER A 619 -31.56 8.39 5.73
C SER A 619 -32.56 7.36 6.25
N ILE A 620 -32.80 6.28 5.51
CA ILE A 620 -33.60 5.13 5.96
C ILE A 620 -32.80 3.86 5.80
N VAL A 621 -32.72 3.06 6.86
CA VAL A 621 -32.02 1.77 6.88
C VAL A 621 -33.01 0.62 6.75
N PHE A 622 -32.65 -0.38 5.93
CA PHE A 622 -33.41 -1.60 5.69
C PHE A 622 -32.59 -2.83 6.02
N GLU A 623 -33.24 -3.86 6.56
CA GLU A 623 -32.61 -5.14 6.92
C GLU A 623 -33.50 -6.33 6.55
N LYS A 624 -32.89 -7.49 6.28
CA LYS A 624 -33.60 -8.77 6.13
C LYS A 624 -33.83 -9.41 7.50
N ALA A 625 -35.07 -9.42 7.96
CA ALA A 625 -35.46 -10.05 9.22
C ALA A 625 -36.22 -11.36 9.00
N ILE A 626 -36.10 -12.29 9.96
CA ILE A 626 -36.86 -13.54 9.94
C ILE A 626 -38.27 -13.27 10.46
N GLN A 627 -39.25 -13.41 9.58
CA GLN A 627 -40.67 -13.37 9.94
C GLN A 627 -41.19 -14.80 10.11
N LYS A 628 -41.78 -15.08 11.28
CA LYS A 628 -42.46 -16.34 11.58
C LYS A 628 -43.95 -16.17 11.34
N THR A 629 -44.48 -16.83 10.31
CA THR A 629 -45.91 -16.81 10.02
C THR A 629 -46.55 -18.11 10.47
N ARG A 630 -47.58 -17.99 11.31
CA ARG A 630 -48.32 -19.14 11.86
C ARG A 630 -49.55 -19.39 11.00
N HIS A 631 -49.60 -20.53 10.32
CA HIS A 631 -50.72 -20.90 9.45
C HIS A 631 -51.52 -22.04 10.06
N LEU A 632 -52.85 -22.01 9.87
CA LEU A 632 -53.74 -23.08 10.28
C LEU A 632 -53.61 -24.24 9.29
N LEU A 633 -53.05 -25.37 9.73
CA LEU A 633 -52.90 -26.58 8.91
C LEU A 633 -54.21 -27.35 8.81
N LEU A 634 -54.93 -27.47 9.94
CA LEU A 634 -56.20 -28.19 10.01
C LEU A 634 -57.04 -27.65 11.16
N SER A 635 -58.34 -27.47 10.94
CA SER A 635 -59.32 -27.18 11.99
C SER A 635 -60.36 -28.29 12.04
N THR A 636 -60.50 -28.92 13.21
CA THR A 636 -61.49 -29.97 13.46
C THR A 636 -62.37 -29.57 14.64
N ARG A 637 -63.53 -30.24 14.81
CA ARG A 637 -64.41 -30.06 15.98
C ARG A 637 -63.71 -30.32 17.34
N LYS A 638 -62.52 -30.93 17.35
CA LYS A 638 -61.72 -31.21 18.56
C LYS A 638 -60.54 -30.24 18.76
N GLY A 639 -60.29 -29.30 17.85
CA GLY A 639 -59.20 -28.32 17.96
C GLY A 639 -58.54 -27.97 16.62
N ALA A 640 -57.73 -26.92 16.64
CA ALA A 640 -56.97 -26.39 15.51
C ALA A 640 -55.47 -26.75 15.63
N GLN A 641 -54.88 -27.22 14.54
CA GLN A 641 -53.45 -27.52 14.40
C GLN A 641 -52.80 -26.45 13.52
N PHE A 642 -51.70 -25.87 14.00
CA PHE A 642 -50.98 -24.79 13.31
C PHE A 642 -49.59 -25.25 12.91
N GLY A 643 -49.14 -24.81 11.73
CA GLY A 643 -47.77 -24.88 11.27
C GLY A 643 -47.12 -23.49 11.34
N THR A 644 -45.80 -23.44 11.31
CA THR A 644 -45.03 -22.20 11.24
C THR A 644 -44.13 -22.25 10.03
N THR A 645 -44.21 -21.24 9.19
CA THR A 645 -43.24 -20.96 8.14
C THR A 645 -42.33 -19.83 8.61
N THR A 646 -41.06 -19.90 8.22
CA THR A 646 -40.06 -18.84 8.43
C THR A 646 -39.63 -18.33 7.09
N GLU A 647 -39.89 -17.05 6.82
CA GLU A 647 -39.44 -16.34 5.62
C GLU A 647 -38.56 -15.17 6.04
N ARG A 648 -37.62 -14.78 5.18
CA ARG A 648 -36.82 -13.56 5.38
C ARG A 648 -37.39 -12.47 4.50
N VAL A 649 -37.97 -11.44 5.11
CA VAL A 649 -38.57 -10.29 4.43
C VAL A 649 -37.79 -9.02 4.74
N TRP A 650 -37.84 -8.05 3.84
CA TRP A 650 -37.30 -6.72 4.12
C TRP A 650 -38.17 -5.95 5.11
N GLN A 651 -37.53 -5.24 6.04
CA GLN A 651 -38.19 -4.30 6.94
C GLN A 651 -37.35 -3.04 7.14
N VAL A 652 -37.98 -1.98 7.64
CA VAL A 652 -37.26 -0.80 8.14
C VAL A 652 -36.56 -1.19 9.43
N ALA A 653 -35.25 -0.94 9.53
CA ALA A 653 -34.49 -1.25 10.72
C ALA A 653 -34.92 -0.35 11.89
N GLU A 654 -34.93 -0.90 13.10
CA GLU A 654 -35.26 -0.14 14.31
C GLU A 654 -34.16 0.86 14.69
N THR A 655 -32.93 0.60 14.24
CA THR A 655 -31.76 1.44 14.50
C THR A 655 -31.03 1.76 13.21
N ASP A 656 -30.41 2.94 13.17
CA ASP A 656 -29.53 3.32 12.07
C ASP A 656 -28.11 2.80 12.25
N THR A 657 -27.78 2.22 13.42
CA THR A 657 -26.44 1.72 13.76
C THR A 657 -26.16 0.35 13.15
N TYR A 658 -25.04 0.22 12.44
CA TYR A 658 -24.55 -1.01 11.82
C TYR A 658 -23.04 -1.10 11.96
N LEU A 659 -22.50 -2.31 11.91
CA LEU A 659 -21.06 -2.56 11.81
C LEU A 659 -20.75 -2.90 10.36
N LEU A 660 -19.88 -2.10 9.73
CA LEU A 660 -19.31 -2.49 8.45
C LEU A 660 -18.44 -3.74 8.63
N PRO A 661 -18.31 -4.59 7.60
CA PRO A 661 -17.26 -5.59 7.56
C PRO A 661 -15.90 -4.96 7.86
N HIS A 662 -14.99 -5.72 8.43
CA HIS A 662 -13.62 -5.28 8.63
C HIS A 662 -12.78 -5.58 7.38
N PRO A 663 -11.74 -4.77 7.12
CA PRO A 663 -10.77 -5.08 6.08
C PRO A 663 -10.00 -6.38 6.40
N PRO A 664 -9.47 -7.09 5.39
CA PRO A 664 -8.49 -8.17 5.57
C PRO A 664 -7.25 -7.71 6.33
N ILE A 665 -6.25 -8.58 6.55
CA ILE A 665 -5.03 -8.29 7.33
C ILE A 665 -4.41 -6.89 7.08
N LYS A 666 -4.42 -6.40 5.83
CA LYS A 666 -3.93 -5.05 5.47
C LYS A 666 -4.59 -3.92 6.26
N GLY A 667 -5.82 -4.12 6.68
CA GLY A 667 -6.61 -3.16 7.44
C GLY A 667 -6.05 -2.77 8.80
N ALA A 668 -5.16 -3.60 9.37
CA ALA A 668 -4.42 -3.21 10.58
C ALA A 668 -3.50 -2.00 10.35
N TYR A 669 -3.17 -1.71 9.08
CA TYR A 669 -2.26 -0.63 8.67
C TYR A 669 -2.99 0.55 7.98
N TYR A 670 -4.33 0.54 7.90
CA TYR A 670 -5.10 1.64 7.29
C TYR A 670 -5.39 2.79 8.27
N GLU A 671 -5.03 2.60 9.53
CA GLU A 671 -5.10 3.56 10.62
C GLU A 671 -3.78 3.50 11.41
N PRO A 672 -3.47 4.50 12.24
CA PRO A 672 -2.18 4.59 12.91
C PRO A 672 -1.88 3.31 13.69
N PHE A 673 -0.68 2.78 13.50
CA PHE A 673 -0.25 1.51 14.09
C PHE A 673 1.14 1.60 14.72
N ILE A 674 1.45 0.67 15.60
CA ILE A 674 2.75 0.50 16.25
C ILE A 674 3.23 -0.94 16.10
N LEU A 675 4.52 -1.12 15.90
CA LEU A 675 5.17 -2.44 15.86
C LEU A 675 5.64 -2.82 17.26
N VAL A 676 5.15 -3.96 17.77
CA VAL A 676 5.41 -4.43 19.14
C VAL A 676 6.13 -5.77 19.07
N TYR A 677 7.39 -5.81 19.50
CA TYR A 677 8.15 -7.06 19.55
C TYR A 677 8.15 -7.65 20.96
N GLY A 678 8.14 -8.99 21.03
CA GLY A 678 8.15 -9.71 22.29
C GLY A 678 9.51 -9.68 22.99
N THR A 679 9.51 -9.55 24.32
CA THR A 679 10.71 -9.54 25.18
C THR A 679 10.76 -10.66 26.22
N GLN A 680 9.79 -11.58 26.18
CA GLN A 680 9.67 -12.66 27.17
C GLN A 680 10.51 -13.90 26.84
N ALA A 681 11.10 -13.94 25.64
CA ALA A 681 11.94 -15.04 25.17
C ALA A 681 13.42 -14.85 25.57
N ASP A 682 14.27 -15.82 25.21
CA ASP A 682 15.72 -15.67 25.31
C ASP A 682 16.25 -14.52 24.43
N ASP A 683 17.49 -14.08 24.69
CA ASP A 683 18.12 -12.93 24.00
C ASP A 683 18.20 -13.12 22.48
N GLU A 684 18.45 -14.35 21.99
CA GLU A 684 18.54 -14.65 20.56
C GLU A 684 17.18 -14.51 19.89
N THR A 685 16.14 -15.06 20.50
CA THR A 685 14.75 -14.96 20.02
C THR A 685 14.25 -13.52 20.08
N THR A 686 14.53 -12.79 21.16
CA THR A 686 14.17 -11.37 21.31
C THR A 686 14.84 -10.50 20.24
N THR A 687 16.12 -10.76 19.95
CA THR A 687 16.84 -10.06 18.87
C THR A 687 16.22 -10.32 17.49
N LYS A 688 15.78 -11.57 17.22
CA LYS A 688 15.08 -11.90 15.96
C LYS A 688 13.72 -11.22 15.84
N LEU A 689 12.98 -11.10 16.94
CA LEU A 689 11.69 -10.41 16.99
C LEU A 689 11.86 -8.91 16.74
N LEU A 690 12.86 -8.29 17.36
CA LEU A 690 13.23 -6.90 17.10
C LEU A 690 13.64 -6.71 15.63
N HIS A 691 14.48 -7.59 15.08
CA HIS A 691 14.89 -7.55 13.67
C HIS A 691 13.70 -7.63 12.71
N LYS A 692 12.70 -8.47 13.00
CA LYS A 692 11.45 -8.55 12.22
C LYS A 692 10.67 -7.24 12.27
N ALA A 693 10.51 -6.65 13.45
CA ALA A 693 9.84 -5.36 13.59
C ALA A 693 10.60 -4.24 12.84
N ALA A 694 11.93 -4.20 12.93
CA ALA A 694 12.78 -3.26 12.20
C ALA A 694 12.67 -3.43 10.67
N GLY A 695 12.67 -4.68 10.18
CA GLY A 695 12.47 -4.98 8.77
C GLY A 695 11.10 -4.56 8.24
N GLU A 696 10.04 -4.72 9.04
CA GLU A 696 8.69 -4.27 8.68
C GLU A 696 8.58 -2.74 8.69
N ALA A 697 9.19 -2.06 9.67
CA ALA A 697 9.30 -0.60 9.70
C ALA A 697 10.04 -0.05 8.47
N GLN A 698 11.16 -0.69 8.10
CA GLN A 698 11.91 -0.34 6.91
C GLN A 698 11.05 -0.51 5.65
N ARG A 699 10.33 -1.62 5.51
CA ARG A 699 9.44 -1.86 4.37
C ARG A 699 8.36 -0.80 4.27
N TRP A 700 7.74 -0.43 5.40
CA TRP A 700 6.76 0.66 5.47
C TRP A 700 7.34 2.01 5.03
N TRP A 701 8.53 2.38 5.53
CA TRP A 701 9.20 3.61 5.11
C TRP A 701 9.52 3.63 3.60
N VAL A 702 10.05 2.53 3.06
CA VAL A 702 10.46 2.43 1.65
C VAL A 702 9.27 2.48 0.71
N VAL A 703 8.23 1.69 0.95
CA VAL A 703 7.09 1.55 0.03
C VAL A 703 6.03 2.63 0.26
N ALA A 704 5.81 3.06 1.51
CA ALA A 704 4.71 3.94 1.88
C ALA A 704 5.13 5.37 2.24
N ASN A 705 6.43 5.70 2.17
CA ASN A 705 6.96 6.96 2.71
C ASN A 705 6.50 7.21 4.17
N GLY A 706 6.21 6.13 4.90
CA GLY A 706 5.51 6.18 6.17
C GLY A 706 6.44 6.36 7.35
N THR A 707 5.83 6.56 8.52
CA THR A 707 6.52 6.56 9.81
C THR A 707 5.83 5.58 10.74
N VAL A 708 6.61 4.84 11.52
CA VAL A 708 6.09 3.90 12.51
C VAL A 708 7.06 3.78 13.67
N ARG A 709 6.53 3.59 14.87
CA ARG A 709 7.31 3.32 16.08
C ARG A 709 7.46 1.82 16.28
N ILE A 710 8.66 1.42 16.74
CA ILE A 710 8.94 0.09 17.27
C ILE A 710 8.97 0.24 18.79
N VAL A 711 8.29 -0.64 19.51
CA VAL A 711 8.27 -0.65 20.98
C VAL A 711 8.41 -2.08 21.50
N PRO A 712 9.08 -2.32 22.64
CA PRO A 712 8.97 -3.59 23.33
C PRO A 712 7.55 -3.75 23.88
N ASP A 713 7.07 -5.00 23.94
CA ASP A 713 5.81 -5.38 24.57
C ASP A 713 5.61 -4.81 25.99
N THR A 714 6.69 -4.69 26.76
CA THR A 714 6.71 -4.13 28.12
C THR A 714 6.51 -2.61 28.18
N ALA A 715 6.68 -1.89 27.07
CA ALA A 715 6.45 -0.45 26.97
C ALA A 715 5.05 -0.09 26.43
N VAL A 716 4.19 -1.08 26.17
CA VAL A 716 2.82 -0.84 25.68
C VAL A 716 1.94 -0.31 26.82
N THR A 717 1.57 0.97 26.71
CA THR A 717 0.71 1.67 27.66
C THR A 717 -0.76 1.66 27.23
N GLU A 718 -1.67 2.02 28.14
CA GLU A 718 -3.10 2.22 27.82
C GLU A 718 -3.31 3.35 26.79
N GLU A 719 -2.43 4.36 26.77
CA GLU A 719 -2.44 5.39 25.72
C GLU A 719 -2.15 4.79 24.34
N ILE A 720 -1.14 3.91 24.24
CA ILE A 720 -0.82 3.20 23.00
C ILE A 720 -2.01 2.34 22.56
N ILE A 721 -2.58 1.55 23.47
CA ILE A 721 -3.75 0.69 23.22
C ILE A 721 -4.97 1.50 22.74
N SER A 722 -5.17 2.71 23.27
CA SER A 722 -6.28 3.57 22.88
C SER A 722 -6.08 4.24 21.51
N SER A 723 -4.82 4.50 21.13
CA SER A 723 -4.50 5.35 19.98
C SER A 723 -4.13 4.58 18.71
N TYR A 724 -3.56 3.38 18.85
CA TYR A 724 -2.96 2.65 17.74
C TYR A 724 -3.50 1.24 17.56
N ASN A 725 -3.51 0.77 16.32
CA ASN A 725 -3.50 -0.67 16.06
C ASN A 725 -2.14 -1.24 16.47
N LEU A 726 -2.13 -2.48 16.97
CA LEU A 726 -0.90 -3.13 17.44
C LEU A 726 -0.49 -4.25 16.49
N ILE A 727 0.70 -4.15 15.92
CA ILE A 727 1.28 -5.22 15.09
C ILE A 727 2.24 -6.01 15.99
N LEU A 728 1.82 -7.18 16.44
CA LEU A 728 2.50 -8.00 17.44
C LEU A 728 3.40 -9.02 16.75
N PHE A 729 4.67 -9.06 17.16
CA PHE A 729 5.62 -10.10 16.78
C PHE A 729 5.87 -11.01 17.98
N GLY A 730 5.62 -12.31 17.80
CA GLY A 730 5.80 -13.34 18.82
C GLY A 730 4.49 -13.87 19.40
N ASN A 731 4.49 -15.15 19.74
CA ASN A 731 3.36 -15.83 20.38
C ASN A 731 3.22 -15.44 21.88
N ALA A 732 2.26 -16.04 22.60
CA ALA A 732 2.01 -15.75 24.01
C ALA A 732 3.18 -16.07 24.96
N GLU A 733 4.11 -16.97 24.60
CA GLU A 733 5.31 -17.23 25.40
C GLU A 733 6.40 -16.18 25.16
N GLN A 734 6.37 -15.51 24.02
CA GLN A 734 7.42 -14.59 23.56
C GLN A 734 7.04 -13.12 23.75
N ASN A 735 5.74 -12.79 23.70
CA ASN A 735 5.21 -11.43 23.71
C ASN A 735 4.15 -11.25 24.80
N ALA A 736 4.43 -10.39 25.78
CA ALA A 736 3.56 -10.14 26.94
C ALA A 736 2.19 -9.56 26.57
N VAL A 737 2.09 -8.80 25.47
CA VAL A 737 0.80 -8.27 24.98
C VAL A 737 -0.02 -9.40 24.35
N THR A 738 0.61 -10.25 23.52
CA THR A 738 -0.04 -11.46 22.98
C THR A 738 -0.56 -12.34 24.12
N ALA A 739 0.27 -12.58 25.14
CA ALA A 739 -0.10 -13.37 26.32
C ALA A 739 -1.33 -12.82 27.07
N ARG A 740 -1.43 -11.49 27.18
CA ARG A 740 -2.54 -10.82 27.86
C ARG A 740 -3.88 -11.04 27.15
N ILE A 741 -3.87 -11.20 25.84
CA ILE A 741 -5.07 -11.26 25.00
C ILE A 741 -5.40 -12.66 24.45
N GLU A 742 -4.47 -13.62 24.51
CA GLU A 742 -4.57 -14.93 23.84
C GLU A 742 -5.88 -15.68 24.11
N LYS A 743 -6.36 -15.65 25.37
CA LYS A 743 -7.61 -16.33 25.77
C LYS A 743 -8.87 -15.83 25.02
N ASP A 744 -8.81 -14.60 24.50
CA ASP A 744 -9.91 -13.94 23.81
C ASP A 744 -9.73 -14.01 22.28
N LEU A 745 -8.64 -14.62 21.80
CA LEU A 745 -8.34 -14.78 20.38
C LEU A 745 -8.96 -16.08 19.81
N PRO A 746 -9.39 -16.06 18.54
CA PRO A 746 -9.95 -17.24 17.87
C PRO A 746 -8.88 -18.24 17.41
N ILE A 747 -7.62 -17.81 17.35
CA ILE A 747 -6.46 -18.60 16.96
C ILE A 747 -5.46 -18.51 18.11
N ARG A 748 -4.99 -19.67 18.59
CA ARG A 748 -4.05 -19.79 19.71
C ARG A 748 -3.17 -21.02 19.56
N ILE A 749 -2.14 -21.13 20.39
CA ILE A 749 -1.25 -22.29 20.43
C ILE A 749 -1.56 -23.10 21.69
N GLU A 750 -1.91 -24.37 21.52
CA GLU A 750 -2.09 -25.34 22.61
C GLU A 750 -1.21 -26.56 22.33
N GLU A 751 -0.38 -26.97 23.30
CA GLU A 751 0.48 -28.17 23.19
C GLU A 751 1.30 -28.20 21.88
N ASP A 752 1.97 -27.09 21.53
CA ASP A 752 2.74 -26.91 20.28
C ASP A 752 1.92 -27.11 18.99
N ARG A 753 0.63 -26.77 19.03
CA ARG A 753 -0.28 -26.87 17.87
C ARG A 753 -1.17 -25.64 17.77
N PHE A 754 -1.38 -25.15 16.56
CA PHE A 754 -2.41 -24.13 16.32
C PHE A 754 -3.80 -24.72 16.51
N VAL A 755 -4.63 -24.00 17.25
CA VAL A 755 -6.05 -24.27 17.44
C VAL A 755 -6.84 -23.10 16.88
N VAL A 756 -7.73 -23.37 15.93
CA VAL A 756 -8.65 -22.38 15.36
C VAL A 756 -10.05 -22.67 15.87
N SER A 757 -10.54 -21.85 16.79
CA SER A 757 -11.75 -22.11 17.58
C SER A 757 -11.69 -23.44 18.34
N GLN A 758 -12.23 -24.51 17.76
CA GLN A 758 -12.25 -25.88 18.31
C GLN A 758 -11.46 -26.88 17.46
N GLU A 759 -10.89 -26.45 16.33
CA GLU A 759 -10.16 -27.31 15.40
C GLU A 759 -8.66 -27.27 15.71
N ILE A 760 -8.09 -28.43 16.06
CA ILE A 760 -6.65 -28.60 16.24
C ILE A 760 -6.02 -28.88 14.87
N LEU A 761 -5.13 -28.00 14.42
CA LEU A 761 -4.46 -28.10 13.13
C LEU A 761 -3.29 -29.09 13.16
N PRO A 762 -2.89 -29.67 12.02
CA PRO A 762 -1.83 -30.68 11.97
C PRO A 762 -0.44 -30.10 12.33
N PRO A 763 0.56 -30.92 12.76
CA PRO A 763 1.84 -30.43 13.28
C PRO A 763 2.67 -29.60 12.29
N GLU A 764 2.47 -29.80 11.00
CA GLU A 764 3.12 -29.02 9.94
C GLU A 764 2.67 -27.55 9.90
N ALA A 765 1.55 -27.19 10.56
CA ALA A 765 1.16 -25.80 10.77
C ALA A 765 2.07 -25.17 11.82
N ILE A 766 3.09 -24.43 11.35
CA ILE A 766 4.13 -23.87 12.23
C ILE A 766 4.16 -22.33 12.23
N ALA A 767 3.43 -21.66 11.35
CA ALA A 767 3.34 -20.20 11.32
C ALA A 767 1.91 -19.73 11.07
N ALA A 768 1.54 -18.61 11.69
CA ALA A 768 0.25 -17.95 11.53
C ALA A 768 0.40 -16.43 11.44
N VAL A 769 -0.45 -15.81 10.61
CA VAL A 769 -0.66 -14.37 10.56
C VAL A 769 -2.16 -14.10 10.55
N PHE A 770 -2.66 -13.24 11.44
CA PHE A 770 -4.09 -12.93 11.51
C PHE A 770 -4.39 -11.57 12.16
N VAL A 771 -5.49 -10.95 11.72
CA VAL A 771 -6.01 -9.69 12.27
C VAL A 771 -7.26 -9.96 13.14
N TYR A 772 -7.41 -9.22 14.23
CA TYR A 772 -8.55 -9.33 15.14
C TYR A 772 -8.84 -7.98 15.82
N PRO A 773 -10.06 -7.69 16.31
CA PRO A 773 -10.30 -6.54 17.19
C PRO A 773 -9.41 -6.67 18.41
N ASN A 774 -8.78 -5.60 18.84
CA ASN A 774 -7.93 -5.65 20.02
C ASN A 774 -8.80 -5.94 21.25
N PRO A 775 -8.63 -7.08 21.97
CA PRO A 775 -9.46 -7.39 23.15
C PRO A 775 -9.30 -6.38 24.30
N LEU A 776 -8.25 -5.55 24.26
CA LEU A 776 -8.02 -4.45 25.21
C LEU A 776 -8.74 -3.16 24.82
N ASN A 777 -9.15 -3.02 23.54
CA ASN A 777 -9.91 -1.89 22.99
C ASN A 777 -10.51 -2.27 21.63
N ASP A 778 -11.81 -2.56 21.59
CA ASP A 778 -12.51 -3.06 20.39
C ASP A 778 -12.59 -2.04 19.22
N ALA A 779 -12.30 -0.76 19.47
CA ALA A 779 -12.14 0.25 18.44
C ALA A 779 -10.82 0.14 17.66
N LYS A 780 -9.85 -0.65 18.16
CA LYS A 780 -8.54 -0.87 17.54
C LYS A 780 -8.37 -2.32 17.12
N LYS A 781 -7.32 -2.59 16.35
CA LYS A 781 -7.01 -3.92 15.80
C LYS A 781 -5.67 -4.42 16.33
N VAL A 782 -5.54 -5.73 16.44
CA VAL A 782 -4.26 -6.43 16.57
C VAL A 782 -3.99 -7.20 15.28
N LEU A 783 -2.75 -7.18 14.81
CA LEU A 783 -2.25 -8.08 13.77
C LEU A 783 -1.10 -8.88 14.36
N ILE A 784 -1.21 -10.19 14.36
CA ILE A 784 -0.27 -11.07 15.08
C ILE A 784 0.54 -11.87 14.08
N PHE A 785 1.86 -11.79 14.19
CA PHE A 785 2.83 -12.62 13.49
C PHE A 785 3.43 -13.61 14.48
N GLU A 786 3.00 -14.86 14.42
CA GLU A 786 3.42 -15.88 15.37
C GLU A 786 3.83 -17.19 14.70
N GLY A 787 4.62 -17.97 15.43
CA GLY A 787 5.09 -19.27 14.97
C GLY A 787 5.50 -20.18 16.12
N ILE A 788 5.50 -21.47 15.84
CA ILE A 788 5.86 -22.53 16.78
C ILE A 788 7.34 -22.87 16.57
N GLY A 789 8.13 -22.73 17.64
CA GLY A 789 9.57 -22.92 17.60
C GLY A 789 10.33 -21.90 16.73
N SER A 790 11.64 -22.13 16.57
CA SER A 790 12.53 -21.23 15.82
C SER A 790 12.18 -21.15 14.34
N ASP A 791 11.83 -22.28 13.72
CA ASP A 791 11.49 -22.34 12.30
C ASP A 791 10.15 -21.67 12.00
N GLY A 792 9.13 -21.91 12.84
CA GLY A 792 7.85 -21.22 12.75
C GLY A 792 7.97 -19.71 12.92
N LEU A 793 8.78 -19.26 13.89
CA LEU A 793 9.04 -17.85 14.10
C LEU A 793 9.73 -17.22 12.88
N LYS A 794 10.73 -17.88 12.28
CA LYS A 794 11.35 -17.40 11.03
C LYS A 794 10.29 -17.27 9.93
N LEU A 795 9.50 -18.31 9.75
CA LEU A 795 8.50 -18.45 8.69
C LEU A 795 7.32 -17.48 8.83
N SER A 796 6.99 -16.99 10.03
CA SER A 796 5.85 -16.08 10.26
C SER A 796 5.90 -14.80 9.40
N GLY A 797 7.09 -14.37 8.95
CA GLY A 797 7.26 -13.21 8.08
C GLY A 797 7.16 -13.48 6.57
N TYR A 798 6.87 -14.72 6.15
CA TYR A 798 6.83 -15.11 4.74
C TYR A 798 5.79 -14.33 3.94
N PHE A 799 4.56 -14.25 4.46
CA PHE A 799 3.48 -13.49 3.86
C PHE A 799 3.52 -12.05 4.39
N SER A 800 4.03 -11.13 3.57
CA SER A 800 3.96 -9.69 3.86
C SER A 800 2.66 -9.09 3.32
N SER A 801 2.07 -8.16 4.07
CA SER A 801 0.87 -7.42 3.68
C SER A 801 1.19 -6.09 2.98
N LEU A 802 2.43 -5.58 3.09
CA LEU A 802 2.84 -4.24 2.68
C LEU A 802 3.19 -4.11 1.18
N TYR A 803 2.35 -4.66 0.30
CA TYR A 803 2.43 -4.46 -1.16
C TYR A 803 1.07 -4.69 -1.85
N SER A 804 0.88 -4.12 -3.05
CA SER A 804 -0.36 -4.30 -3.83
C SER A 804 -0.48 -5.74 -4.35
N GLY A 805 -1.69 -6.30 -4.26
CA GLY A 805 -1.95 -7.66 -4.73
C GLY A 805 -1.45 -8.78 -3.81
N ALA A 806 -1.32 -8.55 -2.50
CA ALA A 806 -0.89 -9.59 -1.55
C ALA A 806 -1.88 -10.75 -1.40
N GLY A 807 -3.19 -10.49 -1.50
CA GLY A 807 -4.23 -11.52 -1.50
C GLY A 807 -4.39 -12.29 -0.18
N ILE A 808 -3.97 -11.71 0.94
CA ILE A 808 -4.04 -12.33 2.26
C ILE A 808 -5.39 -11.97 2.93
N PRO A 809 -6.19 -12.95 3.39
CA PRO A 809 -7.50 -12.72 3.98
C PRO A 809 -7.37 -12.28 5.46
N ASP A 810 -8.33 -12.59 6.32
CA ASP A 810 -8.30 -12.15 7.72
C ASP A 810 -7.33 -13.00 8.58
N TYR A 811 -7.12 -14.27 8.20
CA TYR A 811 -6.14 -15.15 8.81
C TYR A 811 -5.54 -16.15 7.82
N ILE A 812 -4.28 -16.52 8.04
CA ILE A 812 -3.54 -17.52 7.25
C ILE A 812 -2.61 -18.32 8.16
N ILE A 813 -2.65 -19.65 8.03
CA ILE A 813 -1.84 -20.60 8.81
C ILE A 813 -1.20 -21.58 7.82
N PHE A 814 0.11 -21.77 7.95
CA PHE A 814 0.92 -22.37 6.89
C PHE A 814 2.14 -23.14 7.41
N SER A 815 2.70 -23.94 6.52
CA SER A 815 3.88 -24.79 6.74
C SER A 815 5.09 -24.29 5.96
N ASP A 816 6.27 -24.84 6.23
CA ASP A 816 7.51 -24.58 5.46
C ASP A 816 7.34 -24.85 3.95
N ALA A 817 6.35 -25.66 3.56
CA ALA A 817 6.05 -25.97 2.16
C ALA A 817 5.67 -24.73 1.32
N VAL A 818 5.36 -23.58 1.93
CA VAL A 818 5.09 -22.33 1.18
C VAL A 818 6.30 -21.89 0.33
N HIS A 819 7.53 -22.21 0.75
CA HIS A 819 8.72 -21.91 -0.02
C HIS A 819 8.76 -22.63 -1.38
N ASP A 820 8.22 -23.84 -1.44
CA ASP A 820 8.21 -24.67 -2.64
C ASP A 820 6.90 -24.58 -3.42
N LYS A 821 5.79 -24.33 -2.72
CA LYS A 821 4.43 -24.43 -3.27
C LYS A 821 3.65 -23.11 -3.25
N GLY A 822 4.20 -22.02 -2.73
CA GLY A 822 3.46 -20.77 -2.52
C GLY A 822 2.21 -21.02 -1.69
N TRP A 823 1.04 -20.60 -2.18
CA TRP A 823 -0.24 -20.88 -1.54
C TRP A 823 -0.54 -22.37 -1.34
N GLY A 824 0.10 -23.29 -2.08
CA GLY A 824 -0.01 -24.74 -1.85
C GLY A 824 0.55 -25.22 -0.51
N GLY A 825 1.33 -24.40 0.21
CA GLY A 825 1.79 -24.68 1.58
C GLY A 825 0.86 -24.16 2.68
N VAL A 826 -0.25 -23.51 2.32
CA VAL A 826 -1.24 -22.95 3.25
C VAL A 826 -2.17 -24.04 3.76
N ILE A 827 -2.22 -24.23 5.07
CA ILE A 827 -3.02 -25.29 5.71
C ILE A 827 -4.44 -24.79 5.96
N LYS A 828 -4.59 -23.54 6.41
CA LYS A 828 -5.89 -22.94 6.67
C LYS A 828 -5.83 -21.43 6.41
N ALA A 829 -6.86 -20.88 5.79
CA ALA A 829 -7.02 -19.45 5.58
C ALA A 829 -8.51 -19.12 5.41
N GLY A 830 -8.93 -17.91 5.78
CA GLY A 830 -10.33 -17.54 5.70
C GLY A 830 -10.65 -16.14 6.19
N PHE A 831 -11.94 -15.87 6.32
CA PHE A 831 -12.50 -14.60 6.76
C PHE A 831 -13.31 -14.83 8.02
N PHE A 832 -13.25 -13.92 8.98
CA PHE A 832 -14.15 -13.97 10.12
C PHE A 832 -15.54 -13.43 9.73
N ASP A 833 -16.59 -13.96 10.35
CA ASP A 833 -17.94 -13.42 10.20
C ASP A 833 -18.12 -12.11 11.01
N ALA A 834 -19.36 -11.60 11.08
CA ALA A 834 -19.66 -10.37 11.81
C ALA A 834 -19.51 -10.52 13.34
N GLU A 835 -19.48 -11.75 13.87
CA GLU A 835 -19.24 -12.08 15.27
C GLU A 835 -17.77 -12.48 15.51
N TRP A 836 -16.92 -12.27 14.50
CA TRP A 836 -15.50 -12.61 14.51
C TRP A 836 -15.18 -14.11 14.64
N ILE A 837 -16.10 -14.95 14.16
CA ILE A 837 -15.94 -16.42 14.14
C ILE A 837 -15.31 -16.86 12.80
N PRO A 838 -14.28 -17.73 12.79
CA PRO A 838 -13.58 -18.19 11.58
C PRO A 838 -14.41 -18.97 10.57
#